data_AF-A0A1A0J8L0-F1
#
_entry.id   AF-A0A1A0J8L0-F1
#
_cell.length_a   1.000
_cell.length_b   1.000
_cell.length_c   1.000
_cell.angle_alpha   90.00
_cell.angle_beta   90.00
_cell.angle_gamma   90.00
#
_symmetry.space_group_name_H-M   'P 1'
#
loop_
_entity.id
_entity.type
_entity.pdbx_description
1 polymer ?
#
loop_
_entity_poly.entity_id
_entity_poly.type
_entity_poly.pdbx_seq_one_letter_code
_entity_poly.pdbx_strand_id
1 'polypeptide(L)'
;MVGKRRGRRLVAHLFDIAKAAPKKPPTPAQIAAAANAVRAHQAHAAERHGIDRDELTRTDDPGPGWNTTPETTTQEEKPMSDTHRPATDPTDLLGVATGHGQRMAHLLAVAGVNRARWDRQLRESRARGPRFEEEAAVTAEFEAETVAERAAAENRLESTNPWQNPWRLTQSLADALTWQGESDIAAERATEIVRGYAEQWGVVIDADTMQVSIDPQFDPIPRQTRDEASALFGRESAAVDFVTALPIPDSVKGAVSQAVLNWRGEDIEDPATHITSAQARRDKLAADLDAAGVTGITRARVDFVVDYLRGDTSAVDLVQSPVYIDRGEAMRGKVADLLEHLDGGTIQPQRMTHEISVMTTADQKTVRDAWLAFKKGERGDLDVWPGYLDRQTLTDDIKAMVRNRDDLTQAADYIVDTDISRQSPEMIGVNDDIEAQIQALAYAGDQLLAQIQEGKGLAPIERAQIAAIVEDVDTGRVRSLDDLPELLLVDEDSKRAVDSERIGATAGQLVAAMKSQATELIRGAGVDIDNRIKSRDIGLPLSQLTDSVRSVATGAVVNGVDHERRAYARHRDTFGRALAAAGANDQSRGKIRAAIDAGAREAGHLGQAAAEREQQWDTKFERIAMMRDDAARAAASSPSRACTARPDTTVAQSRAASAGPAGVGGRRNLRQAGAQR
;
A
#
# COMPACT_ATOMS: atom_id res chain seq x y z
N MET A 1 -31.70 -2.37 -9.86
CA MET A 1 -31.93 -3.04 -8.56
C MET A 1 -33.43 -3.07 -8.29
N VAL A 2 -34.03 -4.25 -8.04
CA VAL A 2 -35.49 -4.40 -7.82
C VAL A 2 -35.73 -4.83 -6.39
N GLY A 3 -36.14 -3.89 -5.53
CA GLY A 3 -36.57 -4.17 -4.16
C GLY A 3 -38.10 -4.20 -4.06
N LYS A 4 -38.65 -5.10 -3.23
CA LYS A 4 -40.08 -5.13 -2.88
C LYS A 4 -40.27 -4.57 -1.47
N ARG A 5 -41.06 -3.50 -1.33
CA ARG A 5 -41.66 -3.07 -0.05
C ARG A 5 -43.16 -2.88 -0.29
N ARG A 6 -44.01 -3.60 0.47
CA ARG A 6 -45.49 -3.55 0.39
C ARG A 6 -46.12 -3.86 -0.98
N GLY A 7 -45.73 -4.97 -1.61
CA GLY A 7 -46.49 -5.56 -2.73
C GLY A 7 -46.45 -4.84 -4.08
N ARG A 8 -45.77 -3.69 -4.22
CA ARG A 8 -45.54 -3.03 -5.51
C ARG A 8 -44.09 -3.19 -5.97
N ARG A 9 -43.89 -3.47 -7.27
CA ARG A 9 -42.58 -3.57 -7.93
C ARG A 9 -41.99 -2.15 -8.02
N LEU A 10 -40.91 -1.86 -7.31
CA LEU A 10 -40.16 -0.62 -7.48
C LEU A 10 -39.05 -0.86 -8.51
N VAL A 11 -39.10 -0.12 -9.61
CA VAL A 11 -38.08 -0.11 -10.66
C VAL A 11 -37.31 1.20 -10.51
N ALA A 12 -36.07 1.12 -10.04
CA ALA A 12 -35.18 2.29 -9.96
C ALA A 12 -34.54 2.54 -11.33
N HIS A 13 -34.94 3.61 -12.01
CA HIS A 13 -34.35 4.08 -13.25
C HIS A 13 -33.12 4.96 -12.95
N LEU A 14 -32.02 4.34 -12.48
CA LEU A 14 -30.81 5.06 -12.06
C LEU A 14 -30.00 5.67 -13.21
N PHE A 15 -30.26 5.29 -14.47
CA PHE A 15 -29.46 5.69 -15.63
C PHE A 15 -30.28 6.23 -16.82
N ASP A 16 -31.59 6.41 -16.66
CA ASP A 16 -32.46 7.00 -17.68
C ASP A 16 -32.93 8.38 -17.19
N ILE A 17 -32.21 9.43 -17.60
CA ILE A 17 -32.43 10.81 -17.11
C ILE A 17 -33.83 11.33 -17.44
N ALA A 18 -34.47 10.79 -18.48
CA ALA A 18 -35.83 11.15 -18.86
C ALA A 18 -36.90 10.53 -17.93
N LYS A 19 -36.53 9.50 -17.15
CA LYS A 19 -37.42 8.80 -16.20
C LYS A 19 -37.04 9.01 -14.74
N ALA A 20 -35.95 9.73 -14.47
CA ALA A 20 -35.59 10.14 -13.13
C ALA A 20 -36.64 11.12 -12.60
N ALA A 21 -37.11 10.89 -11.37
CA ALA A 21 -37.98 11.86 -10.70
C ALA A 21 -37.26 13.21 -10.63
N PRO A 22 -37.90 14.33 -11.02
CA PRO A 22 -37.26 15.64 -10.98
C PRO A 22 -36.75 15.90 -9.56
N LYS A 23 -35.46 16.25 -9.44
CA LYS A 23 -34.87 16.61 -8.15
C LYS A 23 -35.75 17.70 -7.52
N LYS A 24 -36.18 17.49 -6.28
CA LYS A 24 -36.94 18.52 -5.55
C LYS A 24 -36.11 19.82 -5.58
N PRO A 25 -36.70 20.96 -5.94
CA PRO A 25 -35.99 22.22 -5.86
C PRO A 25 -35.47 22.39 -4.42
N PRO A 26 -34.19 22.76 -4.24
CA PRO A 26 -33.60 22.89 -2.92
C PRO A 26 -34.40 23.89 -2.10
N THR A 27 -34.59 23.60 -0.81
CA THR A 27 -35.32 24.51 0.08
C THR A 27 -34.51 25.81 0.26
N PRO A 28 -35.15 26.94 0.59
CA PRO A 28 -34.43 28.19 0.88
C PRO A 28 -33.32 28.02 1.93
N ALA A 29 -33.53 27.15 2.93
CA ALA A 29 -32.52 26.82 3.94
C ALA A 29 -31.31 26.06 3.35
N GLN A 30 -31.53 25.16 2.39
CA GLN A 30 -30.45 24.44 1.71
C GLN A 30 -29.65 25.37 0.77
N ILE A 31 -30.32 26.31 0.10
CA ILE A 31 -29.66 27.33 -0.71
C ILE A 31 -28.82 28.25 0.17
N ALA A 32 -29.35 28.68 1.32
CA ALA A 32 -28.61 29.50 2.29
C ALA A 32 -27.41 28.74 2.88
N ALA A 33 -27.56 27.45 3.21
CA ALA A 33 -26.46 26.62 3.69
C ALA A 33 -25.37 26.44 2.62
N ALA A 34 -25.76 26.19 1.36
CA ALA A 34 -24.80 26.09 0.26
C ALA A 34 -24.08 27.43 0.00
N ALA A 35 -24.79 28.55 0.05
CA ALA A 35 -24.19 29.87 -0.07
C ALA A 35 -23.23 30.21 1.09
N ASN A 36 -23.54 29.76 2.30
CA ASN A 36 -22.63 29.91 3.45
C ASN A 36 -21.38 29.03 3.32
N ALA A 37 -21.53 27.79 2.84
CA ALA A 37 -20.42 26.89 2.59
C ALA A 37 -19.49 27.42 1.49
N VAL A 38 -20.05 27.94 0.40
CA VAL A 38 -19.25 28.57 -0.67
C VAL A 38 -18.52 29.81 -0.17
N ARG A 39 -19.18 30.67 0.62
CA ARG A 39 -18.51 31.84 1.23
C ARG A 39 -17.41 31.45 2.21
N ALA A 40 -17.61 30.43 3.02
CA ALA A 40 -16.58 29.92 3.92
C ALA A 40 -15.39 29.33 3.15
N HIS A 41 -15.65 28.63 2.05
CA HIS A 41 -14.60 28.09 1.19
C HIS A 41 -13.79 29.20 0.49
N GLN A 42 -14.47 30.23 -0.01
CA GLN A 42 -13.83 31.42 -0.60
C GLN A 42 -13.02 32.20 0.43
N ALA A 43 -13.52 32.34 1.67
CA ALA A 43 -12.77 32.95 2.76
C ALA A 43 -11.50 32.16 3.08
N HIS A 44 -11.58 30.83 3.21
CA HIS A 44 -10.39 30.01 3.41
C HIS A 44 -9.40 30.05 2.24
N ALA A 45 -9.88 30.11 1.00
CA ALA A 45 -9.02 30.26 -0.16
C ALA A 45 -8.28 31.62 -0.14
N ALA A 46 -8.96 32.70 0.26
CA ALA A 46 -8.36 34.01 0.41
C ALA A 46 -7.37 34.09 1.59
N GLU A 47 -7.67 33.44 2.72
CA GLU A 47 -6.76 33.30 3.87
C GLU A 47 -5.45 32.62 3.46
N ARG A 48 -5.50 31.59 2.60
CA ARG A 48 -4.28 30.94 2.02
C ARG A 48 -3.43 31.88 1.16
N HIS A 49 -4.01 32.97 0.69
CA HIS A 49 -3.32 34.00 -0.09
C HIS A 49 -2.98 35.24 0.74
N GLY A 50 -3.09 35.16 2.07
CA GLY A 50 -2.72 36.23 2.99
C GLY A 50 -3.72 37.38 3.07
N ILE A 51 -4.96 37.18 2.60
CA ILE A 51 -6.05 38.16 2.68
C ILE A 51 -6.88 37.84 3.93
N ASP A 52 -7.01 38.81 4.83
CA ASP A 52 -7.75 38.62 6.07
C ASP A 52 -9.27 38.57 5.81
N ARG A 53 -9.99 37.81 6.63
CA ARG A 53 -11.43 37.56 6.46
C ARG A 53 -12.25 38.84 6.54
N ASP A 54 -11.77 39.83 7.31
CA ASP A 54 -12.39 41.15 7.43
C ASP A 54 -12.22 42.00 6.17
N GLU A 55 -11.16 41.76 5.38
CA GLU A 55 -10.91 42.47 4.11
C GLU A 55 -11.92 42.07 3.02
N LEU A 56 -12.39 40.82 3.03
CA LEU A 56 -13.41 40.32 2.10
C LEU A 56 -14.80 40.94 2.27
N THR A 57 -15.03 41.68 3.37
CA THR A 57 -16.32 42.28 3.69
C THR A 57 -16.34 43.80 3.60
N ARG A 58 -15.19 44.44 3.31
CA ARG A 58 -15.10 45.89 3.07
C ARG A 58 -15.79 46.25 1.76
N THR A 59 -16.77 47.14 1.85
CA THR A 59 -17.63 47.54 0.72
C THR A 59 -16.97 48.54 -0.23
N ASP A 60 -15.76 49.01 0.11
CA ASP A 60 -15.04 50.09 -0.57
C ASP A 60 -13.91 49.61 -1.49
N ASP A 61 -13.76 48.29 -1.69
CA ASP A 61 -12.75 47.71 -2.60
C ASP A 61 -13.32 47.56 -4.03
N PRO A 62 -12.87 48.35 -5.02
CA PRO A 62 -13.27 48.17 -6.40
C PRO A 62 -12.55 46.92 -6.91
N GLY A 63 -13.19 45.77 -6.77
CA GLY A 63 -12.59 44.44 -6.94
C GLY A 63 -11.67 44.25 -8.16
N PRO A 64 -10.89 43.17 -8.20
CA PRO A 64 -9.75 43.04 -9.09
C PRO A 64 -10.12 43.32 -10.55
N GLY A 65 -9.35 44.20 -11.21
CA GLY A 65 -9.60 44.66 -12.57
C GLY A 65 -9.46 43.58 -13.63
N TRP A 66 -10.44 42.69 -13.73
CA TRP A 66 -10.52 41.66 -14.79
C TRP A 66 -10.99 42.21 -16.15
N ASN A 67 -11.31 43.51 -16.24
CA ASN A 67 -11.88 44.15 -17.45
C ASN A 67 -10.88 45.04 -18.21
N THR A 68 -9.61 45.12 -17.82
CA THR A 68 -8.58 45.84 -18.59
C THR A 68 -7.78 44.85 -19.41
N THR A 69 -8.02 44.83 -20.73
CA THR A 69 -7.15 44.19 -21.71
C THR A 69 -5.80 44.93 -21.72
N PRO A 70 -4.66 44.31 -21.35
CA PRO A 70 -3.38 44.96 -21.51
C PRO A 70 -3.02 45.00 -23.01
N GLU A 71 -2.88 46.21 -23.56
CA GLU A 71 -2.20 46.46 -24.83
C GLU A 71 -0.71 46.14 -24.68
N THR A 72 -0.34 44.87 -24.79
CA THR A 72 1.00 44.42 -25.20
C THR A 72 0.92 42.99 -25.78
N THR A 73 0.51 42.92 -27.05
CA THR A 73 1.07 42.02 -28.07
C THR A 73 2.62 42.06 -27.98
N THR A 74 3.43 41.02 -28.10
CA THR A 74 3.39 39.73 -28.81
C THR A 74 4.42 38.81 -28.13
N GLN A 75 4.02 37.66 -27.60
CA GLN A 75 4.96 36.58 -27.29
C GLN A 75 4.43 35.33 -27.98
N GLU A 76 5.22 34.83 -28.94
CA GLU A 76 4.93 33.63 -29.72
C GLU A 76 4.50 32.48 -28.81
N GLU A 77 3.36 31.88 -29.14
CA GLU A 77 2.89 30.63 -28.58
C GLU A 77 3.95 29.55 -28.83
N LYS A 78 4.77 29.25 -27.81
CA LYS A 78 5.53 28.00 -27.79
C LYS A 78 4.55 26.88 -27.44
N PRO A 79 4.39 25.85 -28.30
CA PRO A 79 3.58 24.69 -27.96
C PRO A 79 4.14 24.01 -26.72
N MET A 80 3.25 23.56 -25.82
CA MET A 80 3.58 22.65 -24.73
C MET A 80 4.30 21.42 -25.32
N SER A 81 5.62 21.41 -25.19
CA SER A 81 6.50 20.32 -25.62
C SER A 81 7.45 20.04 -24.47
N ASP A 82 7.41 18.80 -23.98
CA ASP A 82 8.42 18.08 -23.21
C ASP A 82 9.49 18.94 -22.52
N THR A 83 9.25 19.33 -21.27
CA THR A 83 10.29 19.79 -20.34
C THR A 83 11.06 18.61 -19.74
N HIS A 84 11.57 17.73 -20.58
CA HIS A 84 12.78 16.98 -20.26
C HIS A 84 13.94 17.68 -20.96
N ARG A 85 14.47 18.71 -20.30
CA ARG A 85 15.79 19.24 -20.63
C ARG A 85 16.79 18.20 -20.11
N PRO A 86 17.53 17.48 -20.97
CA PRO A 86 18.60 16.62 -20.47
C PRO A 86 19.63 17.54 -19.80
N ALA A 87 19.99 17.25 -18.56
CA ALA A 87 21.10 17.92 -17.90
C ALA A 87 22.39 17.60 -18.68
N THR A 88 22.88 18.56 -19.45
CA THR A 88 24.06 18.37 -20.32
C THR A 88 25.38 18.76 -19.64
N ASP A 89 25.34 19.27 -18.40
CA ASP A 89 26.55 19.63 -17.65
C ASP A 89 26.52 19.05 -16.21
N PRO A 90 27.44 18.15 -15.84
CA PRO A 90 27.48 17.53 -14.51
C PRO A 90 27.67 18.52 -13.35
N THR A 91 28.15 19.74 -13.63
CA THR A 91 28.35 20.78 -12.61
C THR A 91 27.10 21.60 -12.28
N ASP A 92 26.05 21.55 -13.12
CA ASP A 92 24.76 22.24 -12.87
C ASP A 92 23.87 21.50 -11.84
N LEU A 93 24.25 20.30 -11.41
CA LEU A 93 23.52 19.49 -10.42
C LEU A 93 24.14 19.53 -9.00
N LEU A 94 25.23 20.28 -8.80
CA LEU A 94 25.87 20.38 -7.50
C LEU A 94 24.95 21.12 -6.52
N GLY A 95 24.59 20.47 -5.41
CA GLY A 95 23.68 21.01 -4.39
C GLY A 95 22.19 20.73 -4.61
N VAL A 96 21.85 19.86 -5.58
CA VAL A 96 20.49 19.37 -5.81
C VAL A 96 20.39 17.93 -5.30
N ALA A 97 19.29 17.57 -4.63
CA ALA A 97 19.12 16.22 -4.10
C ALA A 97 19.01 15.18 -5.24
N THR A 98 19.82 14.13 -5.18
CA THR A 98 19.89 13.08 -6.20
C THR A 98 19.60 11.71 -5.62
N GLY A 99 18.95 10.84 -6.41
CA GLY A 99 18.56 9.52 -5.94
C GLY A 99 17.46 9.56 -4.86
N HIS A 100 16.86 8.41 -4.63
CA HIS A 100 15.63 8.32 -3.86
C HIS A 100 15.82 8.67 -2.37
N GLY A 101 16.81 8.05 -1.69
CA GLY A 101 17.02 8.27 -0.26
C GLY A 101 17.42 9.69 0.12
N GLN A 102 18.29 10.36 -0.67
CA GLN A 102 18.65 11.76 -0.39
C GLN A 102 17.49 12.72 -0.67
N ARG A 103 16.71 12.50 -1.73
CA ARG A 103 15.50 13.30 -2.00
C ARG A 103 14.49 13.18 -0.87
N MET A 104 14.31 11.99 -0.34
CA MET A 104 13.43 11.77 0.81
C MET A 104 13.96 12.38 2.10
N ALA A 105 15.23 12.14 2.42
CA ALA A 105 15.87 12.77 3.58
C ALA A 105 15.79 14.31 3.51
N HIS A 106 15.97 14.89 2.33
CA HIS A 106 15.83 16.32 2.09
C HIS A 106 14.41 16.82 2.36
N LEU A 107 13.38 16.17 1.80
CA LEU A 107 11.97 16.52 2.06
C LEU A 107 11.64 16.46 3.56
N LEU A 108 12.02 15.38 4.25
CA LEU A 108 11.75 15.20 5.68
C LEU A 108 12.46 16.28 6.52
N ALA A 109 13.70 16.63 6.17
CA ALA A 109 14.43 17.71 6.82
C ALA A 109 13.78 19.07 6.60
N VAL A 110 13.37 19.40 5.37
CA VAL A 110 12.64 20.64 5.03
C VAL A 110 11.35 20.74 5.84
N ALA A 111 10.53 19.68 5.84
CA ALA A 111 9.29 19.63 6.61
C ALA A 111 9.54 19.83 8.12
N GLY A 112 10.55 19.17 8.69
CA GLY A 112 10.88 19.28 10.11
C GLY A 112 11.36 20.68 10.50
N VAL A 113 12.21 21.31 9.69
CA VAL A 113 12.71 22.67 9.90
C VAL A 113 11.60 23.70 9.76
N ASN A 114 10.75 23.57 8.74
CA ASN A 114 9.60 24.46 8.54
C ASN A 114 8.60 24.35 9.70
N ARG A 115 8.34 23.12 10.17
CA ARG A 115 7.50 22.89 11.34
C ARG A 115 8.07 23.55 12.59
N ALA A 116 9.37 23.41 12.85
CA ALA A 116 10.02 24.09 13.98
C ALA A 116 9.92 25.62 13.88
N ARG A 117 10.10 26.18 12.68
CA ARG A 117 9.95 27.61 12.42
C ARG A 117 8.52 28.08 12.71
N TRP A 118 7.52 27.35 12.22
CA TRP A 118 6.11 27.62 12.46
C TRP A 118 5.77 27.57 13.95
N ASP A 119 6.20 26.53 14.65
CA ASP A 119 5.92 26.37 16.09
C ASP A 119 6.59 27.46 16.92
N ARG A 120 7.83 27.87 16.59
CA ARG A 120 8.48 29.04 17.22
C ARG A 120 7.70 30.33 16.95
N GLN A 121 7.29 30.58 15.72
CA GLN A 121 6.49 31.77 15.36
C GLN A 121 5.14 31.78 16.09
N LEU A 122 4.47 30.63 16.18
CA LEU A 122 3.21 30.49 16.89
C LEU A 122 3.40 30.80 18.39
N ARG A 123 4.43 30.23 19.03
CA ARG A 123 4.76 30.55 20.43
C ARG A 123 5.06 32.03 20.64
N GLU A 124 5.88 32.62 19.78
CA GLU A 124 6.17 34.06 19.85
C GLU A 124 4.92 34.92 19.66
N SER A 125 4.02 34.54 18.75
CA SER A 125 2.77 35.27 18.52
C SER A 125 1.83 35.18 19.72
N ARG A 126 1.75 34.02 20.38
CA ARG A 126 0.99 33.81 21.62
C ARG A 126 1.58 34.61 22.78
N ALA A 127 2.91 34.60 22.93
CA ALA A 127 3.61 35.41 23.93
C ALA A 127 3.40 36.92 23.73
N ARG A 128 3.16 37.37 22.49
CA ARG A 128 2.83 38.77 22.14
C ARG A 128 1.33 39.09 22.16
N GLY A 129 0.45 38.14 22.50
CA GLY A 129 -1.01 38.25 22.49
C GLY A 129 -1.59 39.44 23.28
N PRO A 130 -2.90 39.71 23.16
CA PRO A 130 -3.45 40.99 23.61
C PRO A 130 -3.35 41.17 25.13
N ARG A 131 -2.62 42.22 25.53
CA ARG A 131 -2.47 42.69 26.91
C ARG A 131 -3.80 43.28 27.41
N PHE A 132 -4.75 42.41 27.75
CA PHE A 132 -5.95 42.79 28.50
C PHE A 132 -5.74 42.58 30.01
N GLU A 133 -6.60 43.20 30.82
CA GLU A 133 -6.48 43.39 32.28
C GLU A 133 -6.39 42.10 33.14
N GLU A 134 -6.53 40.91 32.55
CA GLU A 134 -6.27 39.59 33.18
C GLU A 134 -4.83 39.06 32.94
N GLU A 135 -3.88 39.98 32.78
CA GLU A 135 -2.50 39.75 32.32
C GLU A 135 -1.73 38.67 33.11
N ALA A 136 -1.92 38.59 34.44
CA ALA A 136 -1.19 37.63 35.27
C ALA A 136 -1.68 36.19 35.11
N ALA A 137 -3.00 35.99 34.96
CA ALA A 137 -3.58 34.65 34.83
C ALA A 137 -3.30 34.06 33.44
N VAL A 138 -3.46 34.88 32.39
CA VAL A 138 -3.16 34.48 31.00
C VAL A 138 -1.65 34.20 30.81
N THR A 139 -0.78 35.00 31.43
CA THR A 139 0.68 34.74 31.38
C THR A 139 1.04 33.44 32.11
N ALA A 140 0.49 33.20 33.31
CA ALA A 140 0.75 31.97 34.05
C ALA A 140 0.21 30.71 33.33
N GLU A 141 -0.94 30.83 32.65
CA GLU A 141 -1.49 29.75 31.82
C GLU A 141 -0.60 29.46 30.61
N PHE A 142 -0.15 30.49 29.90
CA PHE A 142 0.78 30.35 28.78
C PHE A 142 2.13 29.75 29.19
N GLU A 143 2.70 30.17 30.33
CA GLU A 143 3.93 29.58 30.89
C GLU A 143 3.73 28.11 31.25
N ALA A 144 2.59 27.76 31.87
CA ALA A 144 2.26 26.38 32.19
C ALA A 144 2.08 25.51 30.95
N GLU A 145 1.41 26.02 29.91
CA GLU A 145 1.28 25.35 28.60
C GLU A 145 2.67 25.14 27.96
N THR A 146 3.51 26.17 27.92
CA THR A 146 4.87 26.11 27.36
C THR A 146 5.72 25.05 28.09
N VAL A 147 5.65 25.00 29.42
CA VAL A 147 6.36 23.97 30.22
C VAL A 147 5.83 22.57 29.91
N ALA A 148 4.51 22.41 29.77
CA ALA A 148 3.90 21.13 29.43
C ALA A 148 4.25 20.67 28.00
N GLU A 149 4.24 21.57 27.02
CA GLU A 149 4.64 21.30 25.63
C GLU A 149 6.11 20.90 25.55
N ARG A 150 7.01 21.62 26.25
CA ARG A 150 8.42 21.25 26.35
C ARG A 150 8.61 19.88 26.96
N ALA A 151 7.97 19.60 28.10
CA ALA A 151 8.07 18.31 28.77
C ALA A 151 7.54 17.16 27.88
N ALA A 152 6.48 17.40 27.10
CA ALA A 152 5.96 16.44 26.14
C ALA A 152 6.94 16.19 24.98
N ALA A 153 7.61 17.24 24.49
CA ALA A 153 8.65 17.13 23.47
C ALA A 153 9.88 16.36 23.98
N GLU A 154 10.38 16.69 25.17
CA GLU A 154 11.48 15.97 25.84
C GLU A 154 11.16 14.48 25.98
N ASN A 155 9.96 14.15 26.48
CA ASN A 155 9.54 12.76 26.61
C ASN A 155 9.50 12.03 25.26
N ARG A 156 9.04 12.68 24.16
CA ARG A 156 9.08 12.08 22.82
C ARG A 156 10.51 11.84 22.33
N LEU A 157 11.40 12.81 22.56
CA LEU A 157 12.82 12.77 22.17
C LEU A 157 13.65 11.74 22.97
N GLU A 158 13.23 11.40 24.19
CA GLU A 158 13.86 10.37 25.01
C GLU A 158 13.31 8.97 24.71
N SER A 159 11.99 8.86 24.56
CA SER A 159 11.30 7.56 24.42
C SER A 159 11.44 6.94 23.03
N THR A 160 11.66 7.76 22.00
CA THR A 160 11.71 7.29 20.62
C THR A 160 13.15 7.26 20.14
N ASN A 161 13.59 6.11 19.60
CA ASN A 161 14.77 6.11 18.74
C ASN A 161 14.33 6.56 17.34
N PRO A 162 14.58 7.82 16.95
CA PRO A 162 14.00 8.37 15.72
C PRO A 162 14.54 7.66 14.48
N TRP A 163 15.65 6.93 14.60
CA TRP A 163 16.26 6.19 13.51
C TRP A 163 15.64 4.81 13.24
N GLN A 164 14.76 4.33 14.10
CA GLN A 164 14.02 3.08 13.86
C GLN A 164 12.89 3.27 12.85
N ASN A 165 12.25 4.43 12.87
CA ASN A 165 11.18 4.80 11.94
C ASN A 165 11.55 6.15 11.31
N PRO A 166 12.05 6.18 10.07
CA PRO A 166 12.57 7.40 9.45
C PRO A 166 11.51 8.50 9.34
N TRP A 167 10.23 8.15 9.27
CA TRP A 167 9.12 9.10 9.20
C TRP A 167 8.94 9.91 10.49
N ARG A 168 9.36 9.35 11.64
CA ARG A 168 9.36 10.08 12.92
C ARG A 168 10.50 11.09 13.04
N LEU A 169 11.55 11.00 12.21
CA LEU A 169 12.65 11.96 12.21
C LEU A 169 12.15 13.39 11.97
N THR A 170 11.13 13.58 11.14
CA THR A 170 10.55 14.90 10.88
C THR A 170 10.03 15.55 12.16
N GLN A 171 9.23 14.81 12.95
CA GLN A 171 8.68 15.31 14.20
C GLN A 171 9.77 15.48 15.27
N SER A 172 10.69 14.52 15.39
CA SER A 172 11.81 14.62 16.33
C SER A 172 12.74 15.79 16.00
N LEU A 173 13.00 16.06 14.73
CA LEU A 173 13.76 17.23 14.28
C LEU A 173 13.01 18.51 14.63
N ALA A 174 11.70 18.57 14.36
CA ALA A 174 10.88 19.74 14.68
C ALA A 174 10.87 20.04 16.18
N ASP A 175 10.65 19.03 17.03
CA ASP A 175 10.68 19.14 18.48
C ASP A 175 12.06 19.59 18.97
N ALA A 176 13.13 18.93 18.51
CA ALA A 176 14.50 19.23 18.92
C ALA A 176 14.88 20.68 18.55
N LEU A 177 14.62 21.10 17.32
CA LEU A 177 14.89 22.45 16.86
C LEU A 177 13.99 23.47 17.55
N THR A 178 12.72 23.18 17.83
CA THR A 178 11.83 24.13 18.53
C THR A 178 12.37 24.47 19.93
N TRP A 179 12.89 23.48 20.64
CA TRP A 179 13.22 23.57 22.07
C TRP A 179 14.73 23.63 22.39
N GLN A 180 15.63 23.54 21.42
CA GLN A 180 17.09 23.51 21.66
C GLN A 180 17.66 24.67 22.50
N GLY A 181 16.99 25.83 22.52
CA GLY A 181 17.42 26.98 23.34
C GLY A 181 16.96 26.92 24.80
N GLU A 182 16.04 26.01 25.12
CA GLU A 182 15.33 25.93 26.41
C GLU A 182 15.42 24.54 27.07
N SER A 183 16.03 23.56 26.39
CA SER A 183 16.15 22.16 26.82
C SER A 183 17.46 21.54 26.34
N ASP A 184 18.26 21.03 27.29
CA ASP A 184 19.52 20.33 26.99
C ASP A 184 19.29 19.05 26.18
N ILE A 185 18.20 18.33 26.48
CA ILE A 185 17.79 17.12 25.73
C ILE A 185 17.51 17.47 24.27
N ALA A 186 16.76 18.55 24.04
CA ALA A 186 16.45 19.01 22.69
C ALA A 186 17.71 19.44 21.93
N ALA A 187 18.65 20.14 22.60
CA ALA A 187 19.92 20.56 22.00
C ALA A 187 20.83 19.37 21.61
N GLU A 188 20.93 18.38 22.50
CA GLU A 188 21.69 17.14 22.22
C GLU A 188 21.08 16.39 21.04
N ARG A 189 19.76 16.22 21.03
CA ARG A 189 19.05 15.52 19.95
C ARG A 189 19.08 16.27 18.62
N ALA A 190 18.99 17.60 18.63
CA ALA A 190 19.16 18.41 17.42
C ALA A 190 20.53 18.15 16.79
N THR A 191 21.59 18.17 17.61
CA THR A 191 22.96 17.88 17.17
C THR A 191 23.09 16.46 16.60
N GLU A 192 22.49 15.47 17.27
CA GLU A 192 22.52 14.08 16.81
C GLU A 192 21.81 13.90 15.47
N ILE A 193 20.59 14.43 15.34
CA ILE A 193 19.74 14.28 14.15
C ILE A 193 20.37 15.02 12.96
N VAL A 194 20.79 16.27 13.15
CA VAL A 194 21.44 17.09 12.10
C VAL A 194 22.71 16.40 11.58
N ARG A 195 23.57 15.91 12.49
CA ARG A 195 24.76 15.15 12.12
C ARG A 195 24.39 13.88 11.33
N GLY A 196 23.34 13.18 11.76
CA GLY A 196 22.90 11.97 11.07
C GLY A 196 22.40 12.22 9.64
N TYR A 197 21.66 13.31 9.40
CA TYR A 197 21.26 13.74 8.06
C TYR A 197 22.47 14.06 7.17
N ALA A 198 23.44 14.80 7.69
CA ALA A 198 24.65 15.15 6.96
C ALA A 198 25.53 13.92 6.65
N GLU A 199 25.78 13.06 7.64
CA GLU A 199 26.63 11.88 7.48
C GLU A 199 26.02 10.79 6.58
N GLN A 200 24.70 10.61 6.63
CA GLN A 200 24.03 9.52 5.91
C GLN A 200 23.57 9.92 4.52
N TRP A 201 23.14 11.17 4.34
CA TRP A 201 22.48 11.60 3.12
C TRP A 201 23.04 12.90 2.55
N GLY A 202 24.06 13.51 3.16
CA GLY A 202 24.58 14.80 2.72
C GLY A 202 23.58 15.93 2.87
N VAL A 203 22.54 15.78 3.70
CA VAL A 203 21.55 16.82 3.96
C VAL A 203 22.07 17.70 5.09
N VAL A 204 22.41 18.95 4.77
CA VAL A 204 22.99 19.92 5.70
C VAL A 204 21.87 20.80 6.24
N ILE A 205 21.66 20.73 7.56
CA ILE A 205 20.68 21.54 8.28
C ILE A 205 21.44 22.56 9.12
N ASP A 206 21.22 23.84 8.85
CA ASP A 206 21.68 24.93 9.70
C ASP A 206 20.60 25.19 10.76
N ALA A 207 20.87 24.77 12.00
CA ALA A 207 19.95 24.88 13.13
C ALA A 207 19.76 26.33 13.64
N ASP A 208 20.67 27.24 13.29
CA ASP A 208 20.59 28.64 13.67
C ASP A 208 19.76 29.43 12.66
N THR A 209 20.05 29.27 11.37
CA THR A 209 19.31 29.95 10.30
C THR A 209 18.05 29.22 9.87
N MET A 210 17.83 27.99 10.35
CA MET A 210 16.72 27.11 9.98
C MET A 210 16.66 26.92 8.47
N GLN A 211 17.79 26.60 7.86
CA GLN A 211 17.91 26.32 6.42
C GLN A 211 18.35 24.89 6.18
N VAL A 212 17.85 24.31 5.09
CA VAL A 212 18.22 22.98 4.62
C VAL A 212 18.88 23.11 3.25
N SER A 213 19.99 22.41 3.06
CA SER A 213 20.74 22.36 1.81
C SER A 213 21.34 20.97 1.59
N ILE A 214 21.90 20.74 0.40
CA ILE A 214 22.60 19.50 0.06
C ILE A 214 24.10 19.78 -0.04
N ASP A 215 24.91 18.94 0.60
CA ASP A 215 26.36 18.94 0.41
C ASP A 215 26.68 18.51 -1.03
N PRO A 216 27.24 19.40 -1.86
CA PRO A 216 27.55 19.09 -3.26
C PRO A 216 28.66 18.04 -3.42
N GLN A 217 29.39 17.70 -2.36
CA GLN A 217 30.45 16.69 -2.38
C GLN A 217 29.97 15.31 -1.93
N PHE A 218 28.74 15.19 -1.42
CA PHE A 218 28.21 13.94 -0.92
C PHE A 218 27.67 13.07 -2.07
N ASP A 219 28.11 11.81 -2.14
CA ASP A 219 27.58 10.81 -3.06
C ASP A 219 26.53 9.94 -2.34
N PRO A 220 25.22 10.08 -2.65
CA PRO A 220 24.18 9.30 -2.00
C PRO A 220 24.04 7.88 -2.53
N ILE A 221 24.64 7.54 -3.67
CA ILE A 221 24.47 6.23 -4.32
C ILE A 221 25.00 5.09 -3.44
N PRO A 222 26.25 5.13 -2.93
CA PRO A 222 26.78 4.06 -2.07
C PRO A 222 25.94 3.81 -0.82
N ARG A 223 25.36 4.87 -0.25
CA ARG A 223 24.45 4.76 0.90
C ARG A 223 23.15 4.04 0.50
N GLN A 224 22.48 4.53 -0.54
CA GLN A 224 21.23 3.95 -1.03
C GLN A 224 21.41 2.47 -1.36
N THR A 225 22.46 2.12 -2.10
CA THR A 225 22.75 0.73 -2.48
C THR A 225 23.02 -0.14 -1.25
N ARG A 226 23.69 0.38 -0.21
CA ARG A 226 23.91 -0.34 1.04
C ARG A 226 22.62 -0.62 1.79
N ASP A 227 21.72 0.35 1.88
CA ASP A 227 20.44 0.21 2.57
C ASP A 227 19.54 -0.79 1.82
N GLU A 228 19.47 -0.72 0.49
CA GLU A 228 18.75 -1.69 -0.35
C GLU A 228 19.33 -3.11 -0.27
N ALA A 229 20.65 -3.26 -0.21
CA ALA A 229 21.29 -4.56 -0.06
C ALA A 229 21.05 -5.14 1.34
N SER A 230 21.01 -4.28 2.36
CA SER A 230 20.77 -4.67 3.75
C SER A 230 19.34 -5.19 3.95
N ALA A 231 18.34 -4.51 3.38
CA ALA A 231 16.95 -4.98 3.38
C ALA A 231 16.80 -6.34 2.65
N LEU A 232 17.46 -6.51 1.49
CA LEU A 232 17.47 -7.80 0.78
C LEU A 232 18.12 -8.90 1.62
N PHE A 233 19.27 -8.63 2.22
CA PHE A 233 19.96 -9.58 3.10
C PHE A 233 19.11 -9.94 4.33
N GLY A 234 18.31 -9.00 4.85
CA GLY A 234 17.33 -9.23 5.91
C GLY A 234 16.26 -10.26 5.49
N ARG A 235 15.69 -10.09 4.29
CA ARG A 235 14.76 -11.06 3.68
C ARG A 235 15.37 -12.44 3.51
N GLU A 236 16.58 -12.50 2.96
CA GLU A 236 17.31 -13.76 2.75
C GLU A 236 17.68 -14.45 4.08
N SER A 237 18.00 -13.67 5.11
CA SER A 237 18.26 -14.18 6.47
C SER A 237 16.99 -14.77 7.09
N ALA A 238 15.84 -14.10 6.96
CA ALA A 238 14.58 -14.67 7.39
C ALA A 238 14.29 -15.99 6.64
N ALA A 239 14.56 -16.07 5.33
CA ALA A 239 14.38 -17.30 4.57
C ALA A 239 15.26 -18.46 5.08
N VAL A 240 16.52 -18.19 5.43
CA VAL A 240 17.40 -19.18 6.09
C VAL A 240 16.78 -19.69 7.40
N ASP A 241 16.32 -18.79 8.27
CA ASP A 241 15.73 -19.14 9.55
C ASP A 241 14.48 -20.03 9.39
N PHE A 242 13.62 -19.69 8.42
CA PHE A 242 12.44 -20.49 8.14
C PHE A 242 12.77 -21.84 7.53
N VAL A 243 13.67 -21.90 6.55
CA VAL A 243 14.04 -23.16 5.89
C VAL A 243 14.70 -24.11 6.89
N THR A 244 15.57 -23.62 7.77
CA THR A 244 16.25 -24.45 8.77
C THR A 244 15.29 -25.03 9.82
N ALA A 245 14.19 -24.32 10.10
CA ALA A 245 13.11 -24.76 10.98
C ALA A 245 12.07 -25.69 10.31
N LEU A 246 12.09 -25.83 8.97
CA LEU A 246 11.13 -26.69 8.27
C LEU A 246 11.27 -28.17 8.69
N PRO A 247 10.16 -28.94 8.71
CA PRO A 247 10.19 -30.38 8.92
C PRO A 247 10.69 -31.07 7.65
N ILE A 248 12.02 -31.08 7.48
CA ILE A 248 12.77 -31.68 6.37
C ILE A 248 13.39 -33.01 6.83
N PRO A 249 13.46 -34.06 5.98
CA PRO A 249 14.12 -35.31 6.33
C PRO A 249 15.58 -35.09 6.76
N ASP A 250 16.00 -35.74 7.86
CA ASP A 250 17.35 -35.58 8.42
C ASP A 250 18.46 -35.92 7.42
N SER A 251 18.18 -36.81 6.45
CA SER A 251 19.13 -37.20 5.39
C SER A 251 19.56 -36.06 4.47
N VAL A 252 18.72 -35.04 4.29
CA VAL A 252 19.01 -33.88 3.40
C VAL A 252 19.07 -32.56 4.17
N LYS A 253 18.64 -32.52 5.43
CA LYS A 253 18.54 -31.29 6.22
C LYS A 253 19.85 -30.50 6.28
N GLY A 254 20.99 -31.17 6.53
CA GLY A 254 22.29 -30.51 6.58
C GLY A 254 22.69 -29.88 5.24
N ALA A 255 22.43 -30.58 4.13
CA ALA A 255 22.74 -30.08 2.80
C ALA A 255 21.84 -28.90 2.40
N VAL A 256 20.54 -28.96 2.74
CA VAL A 256 19.61 -27.83 2.54
C VAL A 256 20.07 -26.61 3.32
N SER A 257 20.34 -26.73 4.63
CA SER A 257 20.79 -25.61 5.46
C SER A 257 22.05 -24.96 4.89
N GLN A 258 23.03 -25.77 4.45
CA GLN A 258 24.25 -25.24 3.84
C GLN A 258 23.98 -24.55 2.50
N ALA A 259 23.11 -25.09 1.65
CA ALA A 259 22.76 -24.49 0.37
C ALA A 259 22.11 -23.10 0.55
N VAL A 260 21.18 -22.96 1.49
CA VAL A 260 20.51 -21.66 1.75
C VAL A 260 21.45 -20.65 2.40
N LEU A 261 22.36 -21.09 3.28
CA LEU A 261 23.42 -20.24 3.83
C LEU A 261 24.39 -19.74 2.75
N ASN A 262 24.81 -20.62 1.83
CA ASN A 262 25.68 -20.26 0.71
C ASN A 262 24.99 -19.29 -0.26
N TRP A 263 23.68 -19.46 -0.47
CA TRP A 263 22.87 -18.59 -1.32
C TRP A 263 22.80 -17.16 -0.78
N ARG A 264 22.47 -17.00 0.51
CA ARG A 264 22.46 -15.68 1.16
C ARG A 264 23.86 -15.07 1.21
N GLY A 265 24.87 -15.87 1.55
CA GLY A 265 26.23 -15.41 1.88
C GLY A 265 26.40 -15.13 3.38
N GLU A 266 27.64 -14.88 3.81
CA GLU A 266 27.97 -14.59 5.21
C GLU A 266 27.68 -13.12 5.58
N ASP A 267 28.06 -12.19 4.71
CA ASP A 267 27.88 -10.74 4.87
C ASP A 267 27.77 -10.05 3.49
N ILE A 268 27.51 -8.74 3.49
CA ILE A 268 27.43 -7.89 2.30
C ILE A 268 28.79 -7.23 2.06
N GLU A 269 29.70 -7.94 1.40
CA GLU A 269 31.02 -7.40 1.03
C GLU A 269 30.92 -6.27 -0.01
N ASP A 270 30.11 -6.49 -1.05
CA ASP A 270 29.80 -5.52 -2.11
C ASP A 270 28.28 -5.39 -2.28
N PRO A 271 27.67 -4.30 -1.76
CA PRO A 271 26.23 -4.07 -1.85
C PRO A 271 25.67 -4.08 -3.28
N ALA A 272 26.39 -3.48 -4.24
CA ALA A 272 25.92 -3.41 -5.62
C ALA A 272 25.87 -4.80 -6.24
N THR A 273 26.97 -5.56 -6.10
CA THR A 273 27.05 -6.94 -6.58
C THR A 273 26.03 -7.85 -5.89
N HIS A 274 25.76 -7.66 -4.58
CA HIS A 274 24.78 -8.46 -3.85
C HIS A 274 23.37 -8.33 -4.43
N ILE A 275 22.98 -7.11 -4.84
CA ILE A 275 21.70 -6.83 -5.50
C ILE A 275 21.71 -7.39 -6.93
N THR A 276 22.70 -7.05 -7.76
CA THR A 276 22.69 -7.41 -9.18
C THR A 276 22.89 -8.91 -9.44
N SER A 277 23.54 -9.64 -8.53
CA SER A 277 23.75 -11.08 -8.64
C SER A 277 22.61 -11.93 -8.09
N ALA A 278 21.52 -11.31 -7.60
CA ALA A 278 20.46 -12.01 -6.89
C ALA A 278 19.84 -13.18 -7.68
N GLN A 279 19.66 -13.05 -9.00
CA GLN A 279 19.17 -14.15 -9.84
C GLN A 279 20.21 -15.28 -9.98
N ALA A 280 21.47 -14.95 -10.25
CA ALA A 280 22.53 -15.95 -10.36
C ALA A 280 22.74 -16.72 -9.04
N ARG A 281 22.60 -16.04 -7.89
CA ARG A 281 22.61 -16.69 -6.57
C ARG A 281 21.41 -17.64 -6.43
N ARG A 282 20.21 -17.23 -6.86
CA ARG A 282 19.01 -18.08 -6.82
C ARG A 282 19.12 -19.32 -7.71
N ASP A 283 19.70 -19.18 -8.90
CA ASP A 283 19.97 -20.29 -9.83
C ASP A 283 20.99 -21.27 -9.22
N LYS A 284 22.04 -20.72 -8.56
CA LYS A 284 23.02 -21.52 -7.83
C LYS A 284 22.37 -22.30 -6.68
N LEU A 285 21.47 -21.67 -5.90
CA LEU A 285 20.71 -22.38 -4.86
C LEU A 285 19.94 -23.56 -5.45
N ALA A 286 19.30 -23.35 -6.61
CA ALA A 286 18.56 -24.43 -7.25
C ALA A 286 19.47 -25.60 -7.65
N ALA A 287 20.63 -25.32 -8.24
CA ALA A 287 21.63 -26.33 -8.58
C ALA A 287 22.20 -27.06 -7.34
N ASP A 288 22.48 -26.33 -6.25
CA ASP A 288 23.03 -26.90 -5.01
C ASP A 288 21.99 -27.84 -4.34
N LEU A 289 20.70 -27.48 -4.37
CA LEU A 289 19.60 -28.33 -3.88
C LEU A 289 19.39 -29.59 -4.74
N ASP A 290 19.53 -29.46 -6.07
CA ASP A 290 19.45 -30.61 -6.99
C ASP A 290 20.62 -31.57 -6.78
N ALA A 291 21.83 -31.05 -6.60
CA ALA A 291 23.03 -31.83 -6.27
C ALA A 291 22.91 -32.55 -4.93
N ALA A 292 22.18 -31.95 -3.97
CA ALA A 292 21.85 -32.56 -2.69
C ALA A 292 20.72 -33.62 -2.76
N GLY A 293 20.14 -33.86 -3.95
CA GLY A 293 19.05 -34.82 -4.15
C GLY A 293 17.72 -34.38 -3.53
N VAL A 294 17.53 -33.08 -3.30
CA VAL A 294 16.31 -32.52 -2.71
C VAL A 294 15.23 -32.46 -3.78
N THR A 295 14.18 -33.27 -3.63
CA THR A 295 13.13 -33.40 -4.64
C THR A 295 11.72 -33.33 -4.02
N GLY A 296 10.69 -33.30 -4.87
CA GLY A 296 9.28 -33.42 -4.46
C GLY A 296 8.82 -32.35 -3.48
N ILE A 297 8.08 -32.78 -2.44
CA ILE A 297 7.45 -31.87 -1.46
C ILE A 297 8.49 -31.06 -0.68
N THR A 298 9.64 -31.66 -0.35
CA THR A 298 10.71 -30.96 0.36
C THR A 298 11.27 -29.83 -0.49
N ARG A 299 11.56 -30.10 -1.76
CA ARG A 299 12.03 -29.09 -2.73
C ARG A 299 11.03 -27.94 -2.85
N ALA A 300 9.75 -28.26 -3.08
CA ALA A 300 8.68 -27.28 -3.22
C ALA A 300 8.52 -26.38 -1.97
N ARG A 301 8.72 -26.93 -0.76
CA ARG A 301 8.69 -26.13 0.49
C ARG A 301 9.86 -25.18 0.60
N VAL A 302 11.07 -25.63 0.28
CA VAL A 302 12.28 -24.80 0.34
C VAL A 302 12.18 -23.67 -0.68
N ASP A 303 11.86 -23.98 -1.94
CA ASP A 303 11.69 -22.98 -3.00
C ASP A 303 10.60 -21.97 -2.61
N PHE A 304 9.44 -22.43 -2.14
CA PHE A 304 8.35 -21.52 -1.75
C PHE A 304 8.76 -20.54 -0.64
N VAL A 305 9.43 -21.00 0.42
CA VAL A 305 9.86 -20.11 1.51
C VAL A 305 10.83 -19.05 1.00
N VAL A 306 11.80 -19.47 0.20
CA VAL A 306 12.82 -18.58 -0.39
C VAL A 306 12.17 -17.54 -1.28
N ASP A 307 11.32 -17.98 -2.22
CA ASP A 307 10.69 -17.11 -3.20
C ASP A 307 9.66 -16.18 -2.53
N TYR A 308 8.89 -16.67 -1.55
CA TYR A 308 7.93 -15.87 -0.78
C TYR A 308 8.61 -14.76 0.03
N LEU A 309 9.61 -15.09 0.84
CA LEU A 309 10.27 -14.10 1.72
C LEU A 309 11.15 -13.13 0.95
N ARG A 310 11.59 -13.49 -0.25
CA ARG A 310 12.26 -12.57 -1.16
C ARG A 310 11.29 -11.67 -1.94
N GLY A 311 10.01 -12.04 -2.00
CA GLY A 311 8.99 -11.33 -2.76
C GLY A 311 8.89 -11.75 -4.24
N ASP A 312 9.59 -12.81 -4.64
CA ASP A 312 9.74 -13.27 -6.02
C ASP A 312 8.80 -14.45 -6.34
N THR A 313 7.50 -14.33 -6.04
CA THR A 313 6.56 -15.45 -6.20
C THR A 313 6.01 -15.64 -7.61
N SER A 314 6.38 -14.80 -8.57
CA SER A 314 5.72 -14.70 -9.89
C SER A 314 5.77 -16.00 -10.71
N ALA A 315 6.84 -16.78 -10.55
CA ALA A 315 7.03 -18.08 -11.19
C ALA A 315 6.48 -19.26 -10.38
N VAL A 316 6.02 -19.03 -9.14
CA VAL A 316 5.53 -20.08 -8.24
C VAL A 316 4.13 -20.53 -8.66
N ASP A 317 3.93 -21.84 -8.81
CA ASP A 317 2.60 -22.43 -8.91
C ASP A 317 1.91 -22.38 -7.54
N LEU A 318 1.04 -21.38 -7.34
CA LEU A 318 0.36 -21.14 -6.07
C LEU A 318 -0.62 -22.25 -5.68
N VAL A 319 -1.26 -22.92 -6.66
CA VAL A 319 -2.10 -24.10 -6.39
C VAL A 319 -1.27 -25.23 -5.82
N GLN A 320 -0.08 -25.48 -6.36
CA GLN A 320 0.81 -26.55 -5.88
C GLN A 320 1.65 -26.14 -4.66
N SER A 321 1.61 -24.87 -4.27
CA SER A 321 2.37 -24.37 -3.12
C SER A 321 1.93 -25.02 -1.79
N PRO A 322 2.85 -25.16 -0.81
CA PRO A 322 2.53 -25.72 0.49
C PRO A 322 1.52 -24.87 1.28
N VAL A 323 0.71 -25.54 2.10
CA VAL A 323 -0.27 -24.91 2.99
C VAL A 323 0.41 -24.58 4.32
N TYR A 324 0.43 -23.29 4.69
CA TYR A 324 1.02 -22.81 5.94
C TYR A 324 -0.02 -22.42 6.98
N ILE A 325 -1.25 -22.11 6.56
CA ILE A 325 -2.34 -21.63 7.40
C ILE A 325 -3.61 -22.37 7.03
N ASP A 326 -4.32 -22.87 8.04
CA ASP A 326 -5.66 -23.43 7.84
C ASP A 326 -6.65 -22.31 7.52
N ARG A 327 -7.47 -22.48 6.48
CA ARG A 327 -8.49 -21.49 6.08
C ARG A 327 -9.51 -21.21 7.20
N GLY A 328 -9.82 -22.20 8.03
CA GLY A 328 -10.69 -22.04 9.18
C GLY A 328 -10.08 -21.18 10.28
N GLU A 329 -8.76 -21.23 10.44
CA GLU A 329 -8.02 -20.35 11.35
C GLU A 329 -7.96 -18.92 10.81
N ALA A 330 -7.65 -18.75 9.52
CA ALA A 330 -7.65 -17.43 8.87
C ALA A 330 -9.02 -16.73 8.95
N MET A 331 -10.12 -17.49 8.84
CA MET A 331 -11.49 -16.97 8.93
C MET A 331 -11.82 -16.33 10.29
N ARG A 332 -11.10 -16.68 11.37
CA ARG A 332 -11.36 -16.11 12.70
C ARG A 332 -11.21 -14.58 12.75
N GLY A 333 -10.26 -14.03 12.01
CA GLY A 333 -10.04 -12.57 11.93
C GLY A 333 -11.16 -11.82 11.19
N LYS A 334 -11.84 -12.48 10.25
CA LYS A 334 -12.91 -11.90 9.41
C LYS A 334 -14.30 -11.97 10.05
N VAL A 335 -14.47 -12.81 11.09
CA VAL A 335 -15.80 -13.12 11.64
C VAL A 335 -16.48 -11.90 12.27
N ALA A 336 -15.74 -11.02 12.93
CA ALA A 336 -16.30 -9.81 13.52
C ALA A 336 -16.95 -8.93 12.44
N ASP A 337 -16.20 -8.63 11.38
CA ASP A 337 -16.68 -7.86 10.22
C ASP A 337 -17.91 -8.52 9.55
N LEU A 338 -17.89 -9.84 9.36
CA LEU A 338 -19.03 -10.57 8.80
C LEU A 338 -20.28 -10.46 9.68
N LEU A 339 -20.14 -10.53 11.00
CA LEU A 339 -21.26 -10.38 11.93
C LEU A 339 -21.80 -8.95 11.94
N GLU A 340 -20.93 -7.94 11.86
CA GLU A 340 -21.33 -6.53 11.73
C GLU A 340 -22.11 -6.29 10.44
N HIS A 341 -21.63 -6.82 9.31
CA HIS A 341 -22.34 -6.78 8.04
C HIS A 341 -23.69 -7.54 8.09
N LEU A 342 -23.76 -8.64 8.83
CA LEU A 342 -25.01 -9.37 9.03
C LEU A 342 -26.01 -8.56 9.87
N ASP A 343 -25.53 -7.85 10.90
CA ASP A 343 -26.34 -6.95 11.73
C ASP A 343 -26.89 -5.76 10.94
N GLY A 344 -26.02 -5.13 10.15
CA GLY A 344 -26.38 -4.04 9.24
C GLY A 344 -27.24 -4.47 8.04
N GLY A 345 -27.42 -5.77 7.82
CA GLY A 345 -28.20 -6.31 6.70
C GLY A 345 -27.54 -6.15 5.32
N THR A 346 -26.23 -5.92 5.29
CA THR A 346 -25.44 -5.79 4.05
C THR A 346 -25.05 -7.15 3.47
N ILE A 347 -25.02 -8.21 4.30
CA ILE A 347 -24.89 -9.60 3.84
C ILE A 347 -26.09 -10.46 4.24
N GLN A 348 -26.34 -11.50 3.44
CA GLN A 348 -27.40 -12.48 3.73
C GLN A 348 -26.90 -13.57 4.69
N PRO A 349 -27.75 -14.14 5.56
CA PRO A 349 -27.38 -15.24 6.45
C PRO A 349 -26.77 -16.47 5.75
N GLN A 350 -27.19 -16.74 4.51
CA GLN A 350 -26.68 -17.83 3.69
C GLN A 350 -25.21 -17.59 3.31
N ARG A 351 -24.85 -16.34 3.00
CA ARG A 351 -23.46 -15.96 2.73
C ARG A 351 -22.60 -16.15 3.97
N MET A 352 -23.07 -15.70 5.14
CA MET A 352 -22.37 -15.93 6.41
C MET A 352 -22.14 -17.43 6.66
N THR A 353 -23.18 -18.25 6.48
CA THR A 353 -23.08 -19.72 6.65
C THR A 353 -22.05 -20.33 5.69
N HIS A 354 -21.97 -19.83 4.46
CA HIS A 354 -21.00 -20.28 3.47
C HIS A 354 -19.57 -19.88 3.86
N GLU A 355 -19.34 -18.63 4.25
CA GLU A 355 -18.01 -18.14 4.66
C GLU A 355 -17.49 -18.93 5.88
N ILE A 356 -18.29 -19.13 6.93
CA ILE A 356 -17.84 -19.87 8.12
C ILE A 356 -17.78 -21.39 7.92
N SER A 357 -18.25 -21.92 6.78
CA SER A 357 -18.21 -23.36 6.51
C SER A 357 -16.79 -23.91 6.40
N VAL A 358 -15.82 -23.03 6.11
CA VAL A 358 -14.40 -23.37 6.11
C VAL A 358 -13.86 -23.56 7.53
N MET A 359 -14.60 -23.21 8.58
CA MET A 359 -14.17 -23.39 9.98
C MET A 359 -14.56 -24.77 10.52
N THR A 360 -13.94 -25.19 11.62
CA THR A 360 -14.35 -26.40 12.34
C THR A 360 -15.79 -26.29 12.86
N THR A 361 -16.49 -27.42 13.06
CA THR A 361 -17.85 -27.43 13.62
C THR A 361 -17.93 -26.75 14.99
N ALA A 362 -16.87 -26.89 15.80
CA ALA A 362 -16.76 -26.22 17.09
C ALA A 362 -16.69 -24.70 16.94
N ASP A 363 -15.83 -24.21 16.05
CA ASP A 363 -15.71 -22.77 15.78
C ASP A 363 -17.00 -22.19 15.19
N GLN A 364 -17.64 -22.89 14.25
CA GLN A 364 -18.94 -22.46 13.71
C GLN A 364 -20.00 -22.35 14.81
N LYS A 365 -19.99 -23.24 15.80
CA LYS A 365 -20.88 -23.15 16.95
C LYS A 365 -20.56 -21.92 17.80
N THR A 366 -19.28 -21.64 18.06
CA THR A 366 -18.84 -20.43 18.77
C THR A 366 -19.35 -19.16 18.10
N VAL A 367 -19.26 -19.04 16.77
CA VAL A 367 -19.80 -17.89 16.02
C VAL A 367 -21.31 -17.75 16.19
N ARG A 368 -22.06 -18.85 16.05
CA ARG A 368 -23.53 -18.84 16.19
C ARG A 368 -23.95 -18.47 17.61
N ASP A 369 -23.28 -19.02 18.61
CA ASP A 369 -23.57 -18.75 20.02
C ASP A 369 -23.25 -17.28 20.36
N ALA A 370 -22.13 -16.73 19.87
CA ALA A 370 -21.78 -15.32 20.04
C ALA A 370 -22.78 -14.37 19.38
N TRP A 371 -23.22 -14.68 18.16
CA TRP A 371 -24.27 -13.92 17.47
C TRP A 371 -25.60 -13.90 18.24
N LEU A 372 -26.02 -15.06 18.78
CA LEU A 372 -27.23 -15.16 19.57
C LEU A 372 -27.12 -14.37 20.89
N ALA A 373 -25.97 -14.43 21.56
CA ALA A 373 -25.71 -13.65 22.78
C ALA A 373 -25.75 -12.15 22.50
N PHE A 374 -25.12 -11.69 21.41
CA PHE A 374 -25.19 -10.29 20.97
C PHE A 374 -26.63 -9.84 20.71
N LYS A 375 -27.42 -10.63 19.97
CA LYS A 375 -28.83 -10.31 19.68
C LYS A 375 -29.72 -10.25 20.92
N LYS A 376 -29.36 -10.96 21.98
CA LYS A 376 -30.04 -10.90 23.27
C LYS A 376 -29.56 -9.75 24.18
N GLY A 377 -28.52 -9.02 23.78
CA GLY A 377 -27.85 -8.03 24.63
C GLY A 377 -27.01 -8.64 25.75
N GLU A 378 -26.71 -9.94 25.69
CA GLU A 378 -25.84 -10.64 26.65
C GLU A 378 -24.35 -10.39 26.37
N ARG A 379 -24.04 -9.88 25.17
CA ARG A 379 -22.70 -9.49 24.73
C ARG A 379 -22.74 -8.08 24.13
N GLY A 380 -21.76 -7.24 24.47
CA GLY A 380 -21.67 -5.84 24.02
C GLY A 380 -20.98 -5.63 22.67
N ASP A 381 -20.20 -6.60 22.20
CA ASP A 381 -19.45 -6.54 20.93
C ASP A 381 -19.62 -7.83 20.10
N LEU A 382 -19.17 -7.78 18.84
CA LEU A 382 -19.20 -8.90 17.90
C LEU A 382 -17.83 -9.58 17.72
N ASP A 383 -16.85 -9.23 18.56
CA ASP A 383 -15.48 -9.76 18.47
C ASP A 383 -15.37 -11.16 19.09
N VAL A 384 -15.65 -12.19 18.30
CA VAL A 384 -15.62 -13.59 18.76
C VAL A 384 -14.21 -14.02 19.20
N TRP A 385 -13.16 -13.49 18.59
CA TRP A 385 -11.77 -13.88 18.82
C TRP A 385 -10.84 -12.66 18.98
N PRO A 386 -10.78 -12.06 20.19
CA PRO A 386 -10.00 -10.86 20.41
C PRO A 386 -8.52 -11.00 20.05
N GLY A 387 -8.06 -10.03 19.26
CA GLY A 387 -6.71 -9.91 18.74
C GLY A 387 -6.42 -10.73 17.49
N TYR A 388 -7.37 -11.49 16.93
CA TYR A 388 -7.18 -12.07 15.59
C TYR A 388 -7.27 -10.97 14.53
N LEU A 389 -6.26 -10.89 13.68
CA LEU A 389 -6.19 -9.86 12.64
C LEU A 389 -7.07 -10.22 11.44
N ASP A 390 -7.83 -9.24 10.96
CA ASP A 390 -8.43 -9.33 9.63
C ASP A 390 -7.34 -9.13 8.57
N ARG A 391 -7.19 -10.15 7.73
CA ARG A 391 -6.16 -10.26 6.72
C ARG A 391 -6.43 -9.32 5.53
N GLN A 392 -7.69 -9.01 5.26
CA GLN A 392 -8.07 -8.01 4.26
C GLN A 392 -7.70 -6.62 4.74
N THR A 393 -8.07 -6.26 5.97
CA THR A 393 -7.70 -4.98 6.58
C THR A 393 -6.18 -4.82 6.64
N LEU A 394 -5.45 -5.85 7.06
CA LEU A 394 -3.99 -5.84 7.06
C LEU A 394 -3.39 -5.63 5.66
N THR A 395 -3.97 -6.26 4.64
CA THR A 395 -3.56 -6.05 3.24
C THR A 395 -3.83 -4.62 2.78
N ASP A 396 -4.97 -4.05 3.16
CA ASP A 396 -5.36 -2.68 2.82
C ASP A 396 -4.47 -1.66 3.55
N ASP A 397 -4.11 -1.90 4.80
CA ASP A 397 -3.17 -1.10 5.59
C ASP A 397 -1.77 -1.07 4.96
N ILE A 398 -1.25 -2.23 4.52
CA ILE A 398 0.02 -2.33 3.78
C ILE A 398 -0.05 -1.52 2.48
N LYS A 399 -1.13 -1.67 1.70
CA LYS A 399 -1.32 -0.92 0.44
C LYS A 399 -1.47 0.58 0.70
N ALA A 400 -2.13 0.99 1.79
CA ALA A 400 -2.26 2.38 2.17
C ALA A 400 -0.90 3.00 2.53
N MET A 401 -0.07 2.28 3.29
CA MET A 401 1.31 2.70 3.58
C MET A 401 2.11 2.93 2.30
N VAL A 402 2.05 2.00 1.34
CA VAL A 402 2.75 2.14 0.05
C VAL A 402 2.22 3.30 -0.79
N ARG A 403 0.91 3.56 -0.80
CA ARG A 403 0.34 4.72 -1.50
C ARG A 403 0.80 6.04 -0.90
N ASN A 404 0.77 6.15 0.43
CA ASN A 404 1.28 7.34 1.12
C ASN A 404 2.77 7.56 0.82
N ARG A 405 3.54 6.46 0.70
CA ARG A 405 4.95 6.51 0.31
C ARG A 405 5.15 7.00 -1.12
N ASP A 406 4.35 6.52 -2.06
CA ASP A 406 4.39 6.92 -3.47
C ASP A 406 4.08 8.41 -3.60
N ASP A 407 2.98 8.88 -3.01
CA ASP A 407 2.59 10.29 -3.01
C ASP A 407 3.70 11.19 -2.42
N LEU A 408 4.33 10.75 -1.32
CA LEU A 408 5.42 11.50 -0.70
C LEU A 408 6.69 11.49 -1.57
N THR A 409 6.93 10.41 -2.32
CA THR A 409 8.03 10.34 -3.30
C THR A 409 7.81 11.35 -4.42
N GLN A 410 6.58 11.44 -4.93
CA GLN A 410 6.22 12.43 -5.95
C GLN A 410 6.38 13.87 -5.42
N ALA A 411 6.03 14.12 -4.16
CA ALA A 411 6.27 15.42 -3.52
C ALA A 411 7.77 15.73 -3.41
N ALA A 412 8.60 14.75 -3.07
CA ALA A 412 10.05 14.90 -2.98
C ALA A 412 10.67 15.24 -4.34
N ASP A 413 10.25 14.53 -5.39
CA ASP A 413 10.69 14.80 -6.75
C ASP A 413 10.23 16.19 -7.22
N TYR A 414 8.99 16.55 -6.92
CA TYR A 414 8.44 17.86 -7.27
C TYR A 414 9.23 19.02 -6.65
N ILE A 415 9.58 18.93 -5.36
CA ILE A 415 10.36 19.97 -4.65
C ILE A 415 11.74 20.17 -5.26
N VAL A 416 12.35 19.09 -5.75
CA VAL A 416 13.72 19.10 -6.28
C VAL A 416 13.74 19.55 -7.73
N ASP A 417 12.76 19.10 -8.53
CA ASP A 417 12.75 19.29 -9.98
C ASP A 417 11.99 20.56 -10.41
N THR A 418 11.24 21.20 -9.50
CA THR A 418 10.44 22.41 -9.77
C THR A 418 10.98 23.62 -9.03
N ASP A 419 10.98 24.79 -9.69
CA ASP A 419 11.23 26.07 -9.01
C ASP A 419 10.04 26.42 -8.09
N ILE A 420 10.15 25.99 -6.84
CA ILE A 420 9.16 26.25 -5.79
C ILE A 420 9.29 27.64 -5.16
N SER A 421 10.19 28.51 -5.63
CA SER A 421 10.36 29.87 -5.06
C SER A 421 9.07 30.71 -5.06
N ARG A 422 8.10 30.36 -5.92
CA ARG A 422 6.77 31.00 -6.00
C ARG A 422 5.70 30.33 -5.13
N GLN A 423 6.00 29.19 -4.53
CA GLN A 423 5.10 28.40 -3.68
C GLN A 423 5.70 28.34 -2.29
N SER A 424 5.42 29.37 -1.45
CA SER A 424 5.82 29.51 -0.04
C SER A 424 6.63 28.33 0.52
N PRO A 425 7.93 28.23 0.21
CA PRO A 425 8.75 27.07 0.57
C PRO A 425 8.79 26.83 2.08
N GLU A 426 8.56 27.89 2.87
CA GLU A 426 8.42 27.87 4.32
C GLU A 426 7.20 27.12 4.85
N MET A 427 6.20 26.83 4.01
CA MET A 427 4.97 26.11 4.39
C MET A 427 4.99 24.62 4.02
N ILE A 428 6.03 24.16 3.33
CA ILE A 428 6.17 22.73 2.97
C ILE A 428 6.25 21.91 4.26
N GLY A 429 5.35 20.95 4.43
CA GLY A 429 5.25 20.11 5.62
C GLY A 429 4.63 20.81 6.83
N VAL A 430 3.89 21.90 6.64
CA VAL A 430 3.22 22.66 7.70
C VAL A 430 1.74 22.87 7.36
N ASN A 431 0.87 22.15 8.06
CA ASN A 431 -0.58 22.12 7.86
C ASN A 431 -0.99 21.84 6.41
N ASP A 432 -0.20 21.03 5.71
CA ASP A 432 -0.40 20.62 4.32
C ASP A 432 -0.54 19.10 4.17
N ASP A 433 -0.76 18.64 2.93
CA ASP A 433 -0.93 17.21 2.64
C ASP A 433 0.38 16.42 2.90
N ILE A 434 1.55 17.07 2.78
CA ILE A 434 2.86 16.47 3.07
C ILE A 434 2.97 16.13 4.56
N GLU A 435 2.61 17.05 5.46
CA GLU A 435 2.58 16.78 6.91
C GLU A 435 1.67 15.59 7.23
N ALA A 436 0.46 15.58 6.66
CA ALA A 436 -0.50 14.50 6.87
C ALA A 436 0.04 13.15 6.39
N GLN A 437 0.72 13.10 5.24
CA GLN A 437 1.33 11.89 4.71
C GLN A 437 2.50 11.40 5.57
N ILE A 438 3.39 12.29 6.02
CA ILE A 438 4.52 11.94 6.92
C ILE A 438 3.98 11.34 8.22
N GLN A 439 2.97 11.96 8.83
CA GLN A 439 2.34 11.46 10.06
C GLN A 439 1.65 10.10 9.82
N ALA A 440 0.94 9.96 8.69
CA ALA A 440 0.29 8.70 8.34
C ALA A 440 1.29 7.56 8.13
N LEU A 441 2.45 7.82 7.49
CA LEU A 441 3.53 6.83 7.33
C LEU A 441 4.16 6.45 8.68
N ALA A 442 4.46 7.45 9.52
CA ALA A 442 5.00 7.20 10.86
C ALA A 442 4.08 6.30 11.68
N TYR A 443 2.77 6.58 11.64
CA TYR A 443 1.77 5.76 12.34
C TYR A 443 1.60 4.38 11.72
N ALA A 444 1.47 4.28 10.38
CA ALA A 444 1.22 3.02 9.69
C ALA A 444 2.36 2.01 9.89
N GLY A 445 3.63 2.45 9.80
CA GLY A 445 4.79 1.58 10.03
C GLY A 445 4.78 0.98 11.44
N ASP A 446 4.60 1.81 12.47
CA ASP A 446 4.55 1.36 13.86
C ASP A 446 3.34 0.47 14.13
N GLN A 447 2.18 0.81 13.57
CA GLN A 447 0.95 0.04 13.72
C GLN A 447 1.10 -1.34 13.09
N LEU A 448 1.65 -1.44 11.88
CA LEU A 448 1.91 -2.72 11.22
C LEU A 448 2.89 -3.57 12.03
N LEU A 449 3.99 -2.98 12.51
CA LEU A 449 4.97 -3.68 13.35
C LEU A 449 4.36 -4.15 14.68
N ALA A 450 3.49 -3.36 15.31
CA ALA A 450 2.77 -3.76 16.52
C ALA A 450 1.74 -4.87 16.24
N GLN A 451 0.95 -4.75 15.16
CA GLN A 451 -0.01 -5.76 14.72
C GLN A 451 0.69 -7.10 14.47
N ILE A 452 1.85 -7.14 13.81
CA ILE A 452 2.58 -8.40 13.58
C ILE A 452 3.31 -8.93 14.82
N GLN A 453 3.46 -8.15 15.89
CA GLN A 453 4.02 -8.66 17.16
C GLN A 453 2.92 -9.25 18.04
N GLU A 454 1.79 -8.55 18.17
CA GLU A 454 0.74 -8.88 19.14
C GLU A 454 -0.45 -9.62 18.52
N GLY A 455 -0.71 -9.39 17.23
CA GLY A 455 -1.85 -9.93 16.52
C GLY A 455 -1.80 -11.45 16.36
N LYS A 456 -2.95 -12.10 16.51
CA LYS A 456 -3.14 -13.54 16.32
C LYS A 456 -3.58 -13.84 14.89
N GLY A 457 -3.43 -15.09 14.46
CA GLY A 457 -3.87 -15.55 13.12
C GLY A 457 -2.90 -15.28 11.98
N LEU A 458 -1.70 -14.73 12.26
CA LEU A 458 -0.59 -14.66 11.31
C LEU A 458 0.40 -15.79 11.55
N ALA A 459 0.80 -16.46 10.47
CA ALA A 459 1.91 -17.40 10.53
C ALA A 459 3.24 -16.65 10.73
N PRO A 460 4.26 -17.27 11.36
CA PRO A 460 5.53 -16.58 11.58
C PRO A 460 6.18 -16.08 10.26
N ILE A 461 6.02 -16.83 9.15
CA ILE A 461 6.55 -16.44 7.84
C ILE A 461 5.89 -15.16 7.29
N GLU A 462 4.64 -14.90 7.65
CA GLU A 462 3.92 -13.68 7.25
C GLU A 462 4.37 -12.47 8.05
N ARG A 463 4.62 -12.67 9.34
CA ARG A 463 5.20 -11.61 10.20
C ARG A 463 6.54 -11.16 9.64
N ALA A 464 7.38 -12.12 9.25
CA ALA A 464 8.66 -11.83 8.60
C ALA A 464 8.48 -11.09 7.26
N GLN A 465 7.54 -11.52 6.41
CA GLN A 465 7.24 -10.85 5.14
C GLN A 465 6.79 -9.40 5.34
N ILE A 466 5.86 -9.16 6.27
CA ILE A 466 5.32 -7.82 6.54
C ILE A 466 6.39 -6.91 7.14
N ALA A 467 7.19 -7.41 8.09
CA ALA A 467 8.33 -6.66 8.62
C ALA A 467 9.30 -6.25 7.51
N ALA A 468 9.61 -7.17 6.59
CA ALA A 468 10.46 -6.88 5.46
C ALA A 468 9.84 -5.92 4.44
N ILE A 469 8.50 -5.91 4.28
CA ILE A 469 7.80 -4.93 3.43
C ILE A 469 7.91 -3.52 4.04
N VAL A 470 7.75 -3.38 5.36
CA VAL A 470 7.94 -2.09 6.06
C VAL A 470 9.38 -1.59 5.81
N GLU A 471 10.37 -2.47 5.98
CA GLU A 471 11.78 -2.12 5.72
C GLU A 471 12.05 -1.78 4.24
N ASP A 472 11.44 -2.48 3.29
CA ASP A 472 11.57 -2.17 1.86
C ASP A 472 10.96 -0.82 1.48
N VAL A 473 9.85 -0.43 2.12
CA VAL A 473 9.21 0.88 1.94
C VAL A 473 10.08 2.00 2.50
N ASP A 474 10.67 1.77 3.67
CA ASP A 474 11.59 2.71 4.33
C ASP A 474 12.88 2.90 3.52
N THR A 475 13.44 1.81 2.99
CA THR A 475 14.67 1.84 2.18
C THR A 475 14.43 2.26 0.72
N GLY A 476 13.18 2.27 0.26
CA GLY A 476 12.81 2.65 -1.10
C GLY A 476 13.01 1.55 -2.14
N ARG A 477 13.07 0.28 -1.71
CA ARG A 477 12.94 -0.89 -2.59
C ARG A 477 11.51 -1.04 -3.10
N VAL A 478 10.52 -0.73 -2.26
CA VAL A 478 9.10 -0.63 -2.64
C VAL A 478 8.74 0.85 -2.68
N ARG A 479 8.57 1.41 -3.89
CA ARG A 479 8.26 2.84 -4.09
C ARG A 479 6.80 3.06 -4.46
N SER A 480 6.21 2.07 -5.13
CA SER A 480 4.83 2.07 -5.58
C SER A 480 4.17 0.71 -5.34
N LEU A 481 2.87 0.62 -5.62
CA LEU A 481 2.15 -0.65 -5.56
C LEU A 481 2.68 -1.68 -6.58
N ASP A 482 3.31 -1.25 -7.65
CA ASP A 482 3.87 -2.13 -8.68
C ASP A 482 5.17 -2.82 -8.21
N ASP A 483 5.86 -2.24 -7.23
CA ASP A 483 7.07 -2.82 -6.63
C ASP A 483 6.75 -3.78 -5.46
N LEU A 484 5.51 -3.77 -4.98
CA LEU A 484 5.08 -4.57 -3.85
C LEU A 484 5.06 -6.07 -4.23
N PRO A 485 5.52 -7.00 -3.36
CA PRO A 485 5.38 -8.42 -3.62
C PRO A 485 3.91 -8.79 -3.90
N GLU A 486 3.66 -9.47 -5.01
CA GLU A 486 2.28 -9.83 -5.40
C GLU A 486 1.58 -10.68 -4.32
N LEU A 487 2.32 -11.55 -3.62
CA LEU A 487 1.81 -12.40 -2.54
C LEU A 487 2.26 -11.83 -1.19
N LEU A 488 1.35 -11.11 -0.53
CA LEU A 488 1.59 -10.50 0.78
C LEU A 488 1.41 -11.49 1.95
N LEU A 489 0.55 -12.48 1.75
CA LEU A 489 0.07 -13.41 2.77
C LEU A 489 0.04 -14.83 2.19
N VAL A 490 0.46 -15.83 2.97
CA VAL A 490 0.59 -17.23 2.52
C VAL A 490 -0.68 -18.07 2.70
N ASP A 491 -1.77 -17.48 3.17
CA ASP A 491 -3.04 -18.20 3.23
C ASP A 491 -3.57 -18.53 1.83
N GLU A 492 -4.43 -19.53 1.79
CA GLU A 492 -4.90 -20.11 0.54
C GLU A 492 -5.89 -19.22 -0.22
N ASP A 493 -6.60 -18.32 0.47
CA ASP A 493 -7.49 -17.35 -0.18
C ASP A 493 -6.67 -16.22 -0.83
N SER A 494 -5.63 -15.72 -0.17
CA SER A 494 -4.66 -14.78 -0.73
C SER A 494 -3.93 -15.35 -1.95
N LYS A 495 -3.45 -16.60 -1.86
CA LYS A 495 -2.82 -17.29 -3.01
C LYS A 495 -3.77 -17.44 -4.19
N ARG A 496 -5.02 -17.83 -3.94
CA ARG A 496 -6.05 -17.95 -4.98
C ARG A 496 -6.38 -16.59 -5.61
N ALA A 497 -6.41 -15.52 -4.81
CA ALA A 497 -6.62 -14.17 -5.31
C ALA A 497 -5.50 -13.74 -6.28
N VAL A 498 -4.23 -13.96 -5.92
CA VAL A 498 -3.08 -13.67 -6.80
C VAL A 498 -3.13 -14.51 -8.08
N ASP A 499 -3.43 -15.81 -7.99
CA ASP A 499 -3.55 -16.68 -9.18
C ASP A 499 -4.68 -16.20 -10.13
N SER A 500 -5.80 -15.72 -9.56
CA SER A 500 -6.90 -15.09 -10.30
C SER A 500 -6.48 -13.76 -10.96
N GLU A 501 -5.69 -12.93 -10.26
CA GLU A 501 -5.13 -11.70 -10.82
C GLU A 501 -4.19 -11.97 -12.00
N ARG A 502 -3.34 -13.00 -11.91
CA ARG A 502 -2.47 -13.44 -13.03
C ARG A 502 -3.27 -13.89 -14.25
N ILE A 503 -4.34 -14.64 -14.05
CA ILE A 503 -5.29 -15.02 -15.12
C ILE A 503 -5.93 -13.75 -15.71
N GLY A 504 -6.37 -12.82 -14.86
CA GLY A 504 -6.93 -11.54 -15.25
C GLY A 504 -5.98 -10.66 -16.07
N ALA A 505 -4.70 -10.64 -15.71
CA ALA A 505 -3.64 -9.92 -16.44
C ALA A 505 -3.41 -10.51 -17.83
N THR A 506 -3.33 -11.84 -17.93
CA THR A 506 -3.20 -12.56 -19.22
C THR A 506 -4.41 -12.29 -20.13
N ALA A 507 -5.62 -12.34 -19.58
CA ALA A 507 -6.84 -11.97 -20.29
C ALA A 507 -6.84 -10.49 -20.74
N GLY A 508 -6.32 -9.60 -19.89
CA GLY A 508 -6.14 -8.18 -20.21
C GLY A 508 -5.18 -7.95 -21.38
N GLN A 509 -4.04 -8.65 -21.41
CA GLN A 509 -3.06 -8.58 -22.50
C GLN A 509 -3.67 -9.07 -23.82
N LEU A 510 -4.38 -10.19 -23.82
CA LEU A 510 -5.09 -10.70 -25.00
C LEU A 510 -6.05 -9.65 -25.57
N VAL A 511 -6.86 -9.05 -24.69
CA VAL A 511 -7.86 -8.06 -25.08
C VAL A 511 -7.21 -6.76 -25.57
N ALA A 512 -6.11 -6.31 -24.96
CA ALA A 512 -5.35 -5.17 -25.42
C ALA A 512 -4.77 -5.40 -26.82
N ALA A 513 -4.19 -6.57 -27.07
CA ALA A 513 -3.67 -6.97 -28.38
C ALA A 513 -4.80 -7.02 -29.43
N MET A 514 -5.93 -7.65 -29.09
CA MET A 514 -7.11 -7.71 -29.96
C MET A 514 -7.65 -6.32 -30.29
N LYS A 515 -7.76 -5.43 -29.29
CA LYS A 515 -8.22 -4.05 -29.48
C LYS A 515 -7.25 -3.25 -30.35
N SER A 516 -5.94 -3.40 -30.14
CA SER A 516 -4.91 -2.76 -30.96
C SER A 516 -5.02 -3.19 -32.42
N GLN A 517 -5.06 -4.50 -32.67
CA GLN A 517 -5.19 -5.06 -34.02
C GLN A 517 -6.50 -4.65 -34.70
N ALA A 518 -7.63 -4.67 -33.99
CA ALA A 518 -8.91 -4.21 -34.52
C ALA A 518 -8.86 -2.72 -34.87
N THR A 519 -8.28 -1.89 -34.01
CA THR A 519 -8.13 -0.45 -34.24
C THR A 519 -7.27 -0.18 -35.47
N GLU A 520 -6.15 -0.88 -35.63
CA GLU A 520 -5.29 -0.78 -36.81
C GLU A 520 -6.04 -1.16 -38.11
N LEU A 521 -6.80 -2.26 -38.10
CA LEU A 521 -7.59 -2.70 -39.24
C LEU A 521 -8.73 -1.71 -39.59
N ILE A 522 -9.33 -1.07 -38.59
CA ILE A 522 -10.37 -0.03 -38.79
C ILE A 522 -9.75 1.21 -39.43
N ARG A 523 -8.58 1.68 -38.95
CA ARG A 523 -7.85 2.79 -39.58
C ARG A 523 -7.46 2.46 -41.03
N GLY A 524 -6.94 1.26 -41.25
CA GLY A 524 -6.59 0.76 -42.59
C GLY A 524 -7.79 0.65 -43.54
N ALA A 525 -9.02 0.56 -43.01
CA ALA A 525 -10.25 0.58 -43.78
C ALA A 525 -10.70 2.00 -44.18
N GLY A 526 -9.95 3.04 -43.83
CA GLY A 526 -10.30 4.44 -44.06
C GLY A 526 -11.34 4.98 -43.08
N VAL A 527 -11.59 4.29 -41.97
CA VAL A 527 -12.51 4.75 -40.93
C VAL A 527 -11.73 5.59 -39.92
N ASP A 528 -12.03 6.88 -39.86
CA ASP A 528 -11.48 7.81 -38.89
C ASP A 528 -12.09 7.58 -37.49
N ILE A 529 -11.27 7.07 -36.57
CA ILE A 529 -11.63 6.72 -35.19
C ILE A 529 -11.24 7.84 -34.21
N ASP A 530 -10.42 8.80 -34.65
CA ASP A 530 -9.88 9.87 -33.79
C ASP A 530 -10.88 11.04 -33.65
N ASN A 531 -11.91 11.07 -34.49
CA ASN A 531 -13.04 11.97 -34.34
C ASN A 531 -13.92 11.60 -33.13
N ARG A 532 -14.08 12.52 -32.16
CA ARG A 532 -14.82 12.34 -30.88
C ARG A 532 -16.21 11.71 -30.99
N ILE A 533 -16.91 11.91 -32.11
CA ILE A 533 -18.25 11.33 -32.33
C ILE A 533 -18.13 9.86 -32.80
N LYS A 534 -17.19 9.58 -33.71
CA LYS A 534 -16.95 8.23 -34.25
C LYS A 534 -16.23 7.31 -33.26
N SER A 535 -15.41 7.87 -32.37
CA SER A 535 -14.80 7.13 -31.27
C SER A 535 -15.85 6.57 -30.31
N ARG A 536 -16.99 7.26 -30.14
CA ARG A 536 -18.12 6.76 -29.34
C ARG A 536 -18.91 5.67 -30.06
N ASP A 537 -19.20 5.86 -31.35
CA ASP A 537 -20.06 4.95 -32.11
C ASP A 537 -19.40 3.60 -32.42
N ILE A 538 -18.06 3.57 -32.57
CA ILE A 538 -17.30 2.34 -32.83
C ILE A 538 -16.58 1.85 -31.58
N GLY A 539 -16.02 2.77 -30.79
CA GLY A 539 -15.22 2.43 -29.61
C GLY A 539 -16.05 1.79 -28.49
N LEU A 540 -17.28 2.25 -28.25
CA LEU A 540 -18.13 1.63 -27.23
C LEU A 540 -18.51 0.17 -27.59
N PRO A 541 -19.02 -0.15 -28.80
CA PRO A 541 -19.29 -1.53 -29.17
C PRO A 541 -18.03 -2.41 -29.20
N LEU A 542 -16.87 -1.87 -29.59
CA LEU A 542 -15.60 -2.59 -29.51
C LEU A 542 -15.22 -2.89 -28.05
N SER A 543 -15.34 -1.92 -27.15
CA SER A 543 -15.10 -2.10 -25.71
C SER A 543 -16.02 -3.16 -25.10
N GLN A 544 -17.31 -3.14 -25.42
CA GLN A 544 -18.25 -4.17 -24.95
C GLN A 544 -17.89 -5.57 -25.46
N LEU A 545 -17.43 -5.66 -26.70
CA LEU A 545 -16.97 -6.93 -27.26
C LEU A 545 -15.70 -7.41 -26.55
N THR A 546 -14.75 -6.51 -26.29
CA THR A 546 -13.55 -6.83 -25.52
C THR A 546 -13.86 -7.23 -24.08
N ASP A 547 -14.90 -6.66 -23.45
CA ASP A 547 -15.34 -7.04 -22.10
C ASP A 547 -15.87 -8.48 -22.08
N SER A 548 -16.69 -8.88 -23.06
CA SER A 548 -17.13 -10.27 -23.19
C SER A 548 -15.97 -11.22 -23.46
N VAL A 549 -15.01 -10.84 -24.32
CA VAL A 549 -13.81 -11.65 -24.58
C VAL A 549 -12.96 -11.79 -23.31
N ARG A 550 -12.76 -10.70 -22.55
CA ARG A 550 -12.08 -10.73 -21.25
C ARG A 550 -12.78 -11.68 -20.28
N SER A 551 -14.11 -11.55 -20.16
CA SER A 551 -14.90 -12.38 -19.25
C SER A 551 -14.80 -13.86 -19.61
N VAL A 552 -14.76 -14.22 -20.90
CA VAL A 552 -14.55 -15.61 -21.33
C VAL A 552 -13.13 -16.06 -20.99
N ALA A 553 -12.11 -15.25 -21.27
CA ALA A 553 -10.71 -15.55 -20.99
C ALA A 553 -10.42 -15.78 -19.50
N THR A 554 -11.18 -15.14 -18.60
CA THR A 554 -11.11 -15.38 -17.16
C THR A 554 -12.04 -16.50 -16.67
N GLY A 555 -12.52 -17.37 -17.56
CA GLY A 555 -13.34 -18.55 -17.22
C GLY A 555 -14.85 -18.28 -17.04
N ALA A 556 -15.33 -17.07 -17.33
CA ALA A 556 -16.73 -16.68 -17.21
C ALA A 556 -17.37 -16.93 -15.83
N VAL A 557 -16.59 -16.73 -14.76
CA VAL A 557 -16.94 -17.06 -13.36
C VAL A 557 -18.25 -16.40 -12.90
N VAL A 558 -18.57 -15.19 -13.37
CA VAL A 558 -19.72 -14.42 -12.86
C VAL A 558 -21.06 -14.88 -13.46
N ASN A 559 -21.15 -14.95 -14.80
CA ASN A 559 -22.42 -15.19 -15.49
C ASN A 559 -22.49 -16.55 -16.20
N GLY A 560 -21.38 -17.28 -16.26
CA GLY A 560 -21.24 -18.52 -16.99
C GLY A 560 -21.03 -18.35 -18.50
N VAL A 561 -20.43 -19.38 -19.11
CA VAL A 561 -20.02 -19.38 -20.53
C VAL A 561 -21.20 -19.14 -21.48
N ASP A 562 -22.39 -19.67 -21.19
CA ASP A 562 -23.58 -19.49 -22.04
C ASP A 562 -24.13 -18.07 -22.04
N HIS A 563 -23.95 -17.34 -20.93
CA HIS A 563 -24.27 -15.93 -20.89
C HIS A 563 -23.32 -15.16 -21.80
N GLU A 564 -22.02 -15.37 -21.61
CA GLU A 564 -20.98 -14.64 -22.34
C GLU A 564 -20.99 -14.95 -23.83
N ARG A 565 -21.30 -16.19 -24.25
CA ARG A 565 -21.51 -16.53 -25.66
C ARG A 565 -22.64 -15.73 -26.30
N ARG A 566 -23.77 -15.57 -25.59
CA ARG A 566 -24.91 -14.77 -26.06
C ARG A 566 -24.58 -13.28 -26.06
N ALA A 567 -23.84 -12.80 -25.07
CA ALA A 567 -23.37 -11.42 -25.01
C ALA A 567 -22.43 -11.11 -26.18
N TYR A 568 -21.40 -11.93 -26.39
CA TYR A 568 -20.46 -11.82 -27.51
C TYR A 568 -21.17 -11.76 -28.86
N ALA A 569 -22.12 -12.66 -29.14
CA ALA A 569 -22.87 -12.64 -30.39
C ALA A 569 -23.61 -11.30 -30.61
N ARG A 570 -24.29 -10.78 -29.58
CA ARG A 570 -24.98 -9.49 -29.64
C ARG A 570 -24.01 -8.31 -29.82
N HIS A 571 -22.90 -8.29 -29.08
CA HIS A 571 -21.90 -7.22 -29.18
C HIS A 571 -21.19 -7.24 -30.54
N ARG A 572 -20.88 -8.44 -31.07
CA ARG A 572 -20.31 -8.60 -32.41
C ARG A 572 -21.24 -8.08 -33.50
N ASP A 573 -22.54 -8.40 -33.44
CA ASP A 573 -23.52 -7.91 -34.42
C ASP A 573 -23.68 -6.39 -34.33
N THR A 574 -23.67 -5.85 -33.11
CA THR A 574 -23.74 -4.39 -32.87
C THR A 574 -22.52 -3.68 -33.42
N PHE A 575 -21.33 -4.21 -33.16
CA PHE A 575 -20.07 -3.70 -33.70
C PHE A 575 -20.02 -3.80 -35.23
N GLY A 576 -20.49 -4.90 -35.81
CA GLY A 576 -20.59 -5.06 -37.27
C GLY A 576 -21.52 -4.04 -37.95
N ARG A 577 -22.62 -3.66 -37.28
CA ARG A 577 -23.51 -2.57 -37.73
C ARG A 577 -22.82 -1.20 -37.61
N ALA A 578 -22.11 -0.95 -36.51
CA ALA A 578 -21.37 0.29 -36.31
C ALA A 578 -20.28 0.50 -37.39
N LEU A 579 -19.53 -0.55 -37.71
CA LEU A 579 -18.53 -0.51 -38.80
C LEU A 579 -19.17 -0.22 -40.16
N ALA A 580 -20.33 -0.82 -40.45
CA ALA A 580 -21.06 -0.57 -41.69
C ALA A 580 -21.53 0.89 -41.79
N ALA A 581 -22.10 1.42 -40.70
CA ALA A 581 -22.54 2.81 -40.62
C ALA A 581 -21.36 3.79 -40.76
N ALA A 582 -20.17 3.39 -40.32
CA ALA A 582 -18.94 4.16 -40.46
C ALA A 582 -18.29 4.09 -41.85
N GLY A 583 -18.86 3.33 -42.79
CA GLY A 583 -18.37 3.22 -44.17
C GLY A 583 -17.30 2.16 -44.41
N ALA A 584 -17.04 1.26 -43.45
CA ALA A 584 -16.12 0.15 -43.67
C ALA A 584 -16.69 -0.82 -44.73
N ASN A 585 -15.94 -1.04 -45.82
CA ASN A 585 -16.34 -1.98 -46.87
C ASN A 585 -16.37 -3.44 -46.38
N ASP A 586 -17.07 -4.31 -47.11
CA ASP A 586 -17.30 -5.71 -46.73
C ASP A 586 -16.00 -6.51 -46.51
N GLN A 587 -14.99 -6.26 -47.34
CA GLN A 587 -13.69 -6.89 -47.20
C GLN A 587 -13.01 -6.52 -45.88
N SER A 588 -13.03 -5.24 -45.52
CA SER A 588 -12.43 -4.74 -44.28
C SER A 588 -13.20 -5.21 -43.06
N ARG A 589 -14.54 -5.18 -43.11
CA ARG A 589 -15.40 -5.76 -42.06
C ARG A 589 -15.13 -7.25 -41.86
N GLY A 590 -14.89 -8.00 -42.94
CA GLY A 590 -14.48 -9.40 -42.89
C GLY A 590 -13.15 -9.61 -42.18
N LYS A 591 -12.12 -8.80 -42.49
CA LYS A 591 -10.81 -8.85 -41.82
C LYS A 591 -10.90 -8.51 -40.33
N ILE A 592 -11.60 -7.42 -39.99
CA ILE A 592 -11.80 -6.99 -38.60
C ILE A 592 -12.53 -8.09 -37.80
N ARG A 593 -13.59 -8.66 -38.39
CA ARG A 593 -14.31 -9.78 -37.79
C ARG A 593 -13.42 -10.99 -37.57
N ALA A 594 -12.59 -11.35 -38.55
CA ALA A 594 -11.69 -12.48 -38.43
C ALA A 594 -10.67 -12.30 -37.29
N ALA A 595 -10.12 -11.09 -37.11
CA ALA A 595 -9.23 -10.76 -36.00
C ALA A 595 -9.94 -10.88 -34.63
N ILE A 596 -11.16 -10.35 -34.53
CA ILE A 596 -12.00 -10.47 -33.32
C ILE A 596 -12.35 -11.93 -33.01
N ASP A 597 -12.81 -12.69 -34.01
CA ASP A 597 -13.15 -14.10 -33.83
C ASP A 597 -11.88 -14.94 -33.49
N ALA A 598 -10.68 -14.53 -33.92
CA ALA A 598 -9.43 -15.14 -33.49
C ALA A 598 -9.13 -14.86 -32.01
N GLY A 599 -9.23 -13.61 -31.55
CA GLY A 599 -9.10 -13.26 -30.13
C GLY A 599 -10.13 -13.96 -29.24
N ALA A 600 -11.38 -14.12 -29.72
CA ALA A 600 -12.42 -14.84 -29.01
C ALA A 600 -12.14 -16.36 -28.89
N ARG A 601 -11.47 -16.97 -29.87
CA ARG A 601 -11.02 -18.37 -29.78
C ARG A 601 -9.91 -18.53 -28.76
N GLU A 602 -8.92 -17.63 -28.78
CA GLU A 602 -7.84 -17.62 -27.79
C GLU A 602 -8.38 -17.43 -26.37
N ALA A 603 -9.35 -16.52 -26.20
CA ALA A 603 -10.07 -16.37 -24.93
C ALA A 603 -10.79 -17.66 -24.50
N GLY A 604 -11.28 -18.46 -25.45
CA GLY A 604 -11.84 -19.79 -25.14
C GLY A 604 -10.80 -20.75 -24.57
N HIS A 605 -9.58 -20.76 -25.12
CA HIS A 605 -8.47 -21.58 -24.61
C HIS A 605 -8.02 -21.12 -23.22
N LEU A 606 -7.79 -19.81 -23.04
CA LEU A 606 -7.46 -19.23 -21.74
C LEU A 606 -8.57 -19.47 -20.71
N GLY A 607 -9.83 -19.30 -21.11
CA GLY A 607 -10.99 -19.52 -20.25
C GLY A 607 -11.14 -20.96 -19.77
N GLN A 608 -10.82 -21.94 -20.64
CA GLN A 608 -10.78 -23.33 -20.25
C GLN A 608 -9.66 -23.58 -19.22
N ALA A 609 -8.44 -23.07 -19.47
CA ALA A 609 -7.33 -23.19 -18.53
C ALA A 609 -7.66 -22.52 -17.18
N ALA A 610 -8.31 -21.35 -17.18
CA ALA A 610 -8.76 -20.66 -15.98
C ALA A 610 -9.80 -21.48 -15.19
N ALA A 611 -10.77 -22.10 -15.88
CA ALA A 611 -11.77 -22.96 -15.25
C ALA A 611 -11.16 -24.24 -14.66
N GLU A 612 -10.23 -24.87 -15.38
CA GLU A 612 -9.47 -26.03 -14.87
C GLU A 612 -8.64 -25.64 -13.64
N ARG A 613 -8.02 -24.46 -13.67
CA ARG A 613 -7.24 -23.92 -12.55
C ARG A 613 -8.10 -23.67 -11.32
N GLU A 614 -9.27 -23.09 -11.49
CA GLU A 614 -10.27 -22.91 -10.42
C GLU A 614 -10.72 -24.26 -9.82
N GLN A 615 -10.96 -25.27 -10.66
CA GLN A 615 -11.27 -26.62 -10.16
C GLN A 615 -10.11 -27.23 -9.34
N GLN A 616 -8.86 -26.94 -9.68
CA GLN A 616 -7.72 -27.37 -8.89
C GLN A 616 -7.67 -26.70 -7.51
N TRP A 617 -8.04 -25.41 -7.43
CA TRP A 617 -8.20 -24.69 -6.17
C TRP A 617 -9.28 -25.32 -5.29
N ASP A 618 -10.47 -25.58 -5.85
CA ASP A 618 -11.56 -26.22 -5.11
C ASP A 618 -11.15 -27.61 -4.61
N THR A 619 -10.49 -28.41 -5.44
CA THR A 619 -9.94 -29.73 -5.06
C THR A 619 -8.90 -29.60 -3.93
N LYS A 620 -8.05 -28.58 -3.97
CA LYS A 620 -7.07 -28.30 -2.91
C LYS A 620 -7.79 -27.95 -1.60
N PHE A 621 -8.81 -27.11 -1.66
CA PHE A 621 -9.57 -26.69 -0.49
C PHE A 621 -10.31 -27.84 0.17
N GLU A 622 -10.95 -28.71 -0.62
CA GLU A 622 -11.58 -29.94 -0.13
C GLU A 622 -10.56 -30.84 0.58
N ARG A 623 -9.37 -31.04 -0.01
CA ARG A 623 -8.29 -31.82 0.60
C ARG A 623 -7.85 -31.24 1.94
N ILE A 624 -7.66 -29.93 2.03
CA ILE A 624 -7.28 -29.24 3.28
C ILE A 624 -8.34 -29.46 4.35
N ALA A 625 -9.62 -29.25 4.01
CA ALA A 625 -10.73 -29.47 4.93
C ALA A 625 -10.79 -30.92 5.43
N MET A 626 -10.62 -31.90 4.53
CA MET A 626 -10.57 -33.32 4.90
C MET A 626 -9.41 -33.62 5.87
N MET A 627 -8.20 -33.14 5.58
CA MET A 627 -7.03 -33.36 6.44
C MET A 627 -7.22 -32.76 7.84
N ARG A 628 -7.81 -31.56 7.93
CA ARG A 628 -8.15 -30.95 9.22
C ARG A 628 -9.17 -31.77 9.98
N ASP A 629 -10.25 -32.18 9.33
CA ASP A 629 -11.33 -32.92 9.99
C ASP A 629 -10.87 -34.33 10.41
N ASP A 630 -9.94 -34.94 9.67
CA ASP A 630 -9.23 -36.16 10.08
C ASP A 630 -8.36 -35.90 11.32
N ALA A 631 -7.58 -34.83 11.35
CA ALA A 631 -6.74 -34.46 12.50
C ALA A 631 -7.59 -34.19 13.76
N ALA A 632 -8.71 -33.48 13.61
CA ALA A 632 -9.65 -33.24 14.70
C ALA A 632 -10.27 -34.54 15.23
N ARG A 633 -10.64 -35.47 14.33
CA ARG A 633 -11.16 -36.79 14.71
C ARG A 633 -10.08 -37.65 15.39
N ALA A 634 -8.84 -37.63 14.91
CA ALA A 634 -7.73 -38.34 15.52
C ALA A 634 -7.43 -37.82 16.94
N ALA A 635 -7.49 -36.50 17.14
CA ALA A 635 -7.34 -35.88 18.45
C ALA A 635 -8.50 -36.27 19.39
N ALA A 636 -9.74 -36.31 18.90
CA ALA A 636 -10.91 -36.69 19.69
C ALA A 636 -11.00 -38.20 20.00
N SER A 637 -10.44 -39.05 19.13
CA SER A 637 -10.46 -40.52 19.29
C SER A 637 -9.24 -41.09 20.01
N SER A 638 -8.20 -40.28 20.22
CA SER A 638 -7.08 -40.65 21.09
C SER A 638 -7.58 -40.80 22.53
N PRO A 639 -7.56 -42.01 23.13
CA PRO A 639 -8.00 -42.19 24.50
C PRO A 639 -7.09 -41.36 25.39
N SER A 640 -7.68 -40.35 26.03
CA SER A 640 -7.03 -39.53 27.03
C SER A 640 -6.49 -40.43 28.15
N ARG A 641 -5.19 -40.76 28.10
CA ARG A 641 -4.43 -40.99 29.33
C ARG A 641 -4.45 -39.65 30.06
N ALA A 642 -5.29 -39.59 31.08
CA ALA A 642 -5.28 -38.54 32.07
C ALA A 642 -3.89 -38.45 32.71
N CYS A 643 -3.04 -37.60 32.13
CA CYS A 643 -1.95 -36.94 32.82
C CYS A 643 -2.20 -35.45 32.60
N THR A 644 -3.07 -34.88 33.42
CA THR A 644 -3.08 -33.44 33.69
C THR A 644 -1.75 -33.09 34.35
N ALA A 645 -0.74 -32.77 33.55
CA ALA A 645 0.36 -31.94 34.01
C ALA A 645 -0.20 -30.51 34.11
N ARG A 646 -0.67 -30.20 35.32
CA ARG A 646 -0.83 -28.83 35.82
C ARG A 646 0.41 -28.03 35.40
N PRO A 647 0.30 -26.83 34.79
CA PRO A 647 1.48 -26.00 34.60
C PRO A 647 1.94 -25.55 35.98
N ASP A 648 3.09 -26.08 36.44
CA ASP A 648 3.77 -25.58 37.62
C ASP A 648 4.24 -24.16 37.34
N THR A 649 3.57 -23.20 37.97
CA THR A 649 3.83 -21.76 37.95
C THR A 649 5.17 -21.34 38.59
N THR A 650 6.07 -22.27 38.89
CA THR A 650 7.30 -22.01 39.67
C THR A 650 8.61 -22.29 38.93
N VAL A 651 8.59 -22.69 37.64
CA VAL A 651 9.81 -22.80 36.82
C VAL A 651 9.99 -21.61 35.85
N ALA A 652 8.95 -20.78 35.69
CA ALA A 652 8.98 -19.57 34.86
C ALA A 652 9.87 -18.43 35.40
N GLN A 653 10.35 -18.49 36.65
CA GLN A 653 11.19 -17.43 37.23
C GLN A 653 12.70 -17.74 37.20
N SER A 654 13.15 -18.92 36.75
CA SER A 654 14.59 -19.26 36.73
C SER A 654 15.17 -19.46 35.32
N ARG A 655 14.36 -19.27 34.27
CA ARG A 655 14.82 -19.23 32.86
C ARG A 655 14.48 -17.93 32.12
N ALA A 656 13.76 -17.02 32.77
CA ALA A 656 13.53 -15.66 32.29
C ALA A 656 14.77 -14.73 32.43
N ALA A 657 15.92 -15.26 32.88
CA ALA A 657 17.16 -14.50 33.06
C ALA A 657 18.28 -14.90 32.07
N SER A 658 18.01 -15.75 31.07
CA SER A 658 19.07 -16.19 30.13
C SER A 658 18.62 -16.52 28.70
N ALA A 659 17.41 -16.12 28.30
CA ALA A 659 17.03 -16.04 26.90
C ALA A 659 16.66 -14.58 26.60
N GLY A 660 17.67 -13.78 26.24
CA GLY A 660 17.45 -12.46 25.67
C GLY A 660 16.65 -12.58 24.36
N PRO A 661 15.93 -11.53 23.96
CA PRO A 661 15.19 -11.53 22.71
C PRO A 661 16.16 -11.85 21.57
N ALA A 662 15.76 -12.77 20.68
CA ALA A 662 16.33 -12.80 19.35
C ALA A 662 15.97 -11.45 18.72
N GLY A 663 16.90 -10.51 18.84
CA GLY A 663 16.78 -9.21 18.21
C GLY A 663 16.62 -9.44 16.72
N VAL A 664 15.49 -9.00 16.19
CA VAL A 664 15.45 -8.41 14.85
C VAL A 664 16.72 -7.57 14.74
N GLY A 665 17.55 -7.87 13.75
CA GLY A 665 18.90 -7.34 13.60
C GLY A 665 18.92 -5.81 13.56
N GLY A 666 18.87 -5.19 14.73
CA GLY A 666 19.11 -3.77 14.89
C GLY A 666 20.55 -3.53 14.51
N ARG A 667 20.75 -2.70 13.48
CA ARG A 667 21.94 -1.88 13.21
C ARG A 667 23.13 -2.23 14.10
N ARG A 668 23.83 -3.34 13.82
CA ARG A 668 25.21 -3.44 14.26
C ARG A 668 25.96 -2.43 13.43
N ASN A 669 26.29 -1.32 14.08
CA ASN A 669 27.24 -0.34 13.60
C ASN A 669 28.46 -1.05 12.99
N LEU A 670 28.51 -1.17 11.66
CA LEU A 670 29.75 -1.25 10.87
C LEU A 670 30.50 0.10 10.90
N ARG A 671 30.41 0.84 12.01
CA ARG A 671 31.15 2.07 12.31
C ARG A 671 32.39 1.73 13.14
N GLN A 672 33.35 0.99 12.56
CA GLN A 672 34.72 0.94 13.09
C GLN A 672 35.71 0.39 12.05
N ALA A 673 35.92 1.13 10.97
CA ALA A 673 37.13 1.00 10.15
C ALA A 673 37.34 2.32 9.40
N GLY A 674 38.11 3.25 9.98
CA GLY A 674 38.39 4.52 9.32
C GLY A 674 38.96 5.62 10.20
N ALA A 675 39.89 5.31 11.11
CA ALA A 675 40.70 6.33 11.78
C ALA A 675 42.11 5.77 12.06
N GLN A 676 42.89 5.61 11.00
CA GLN A 676 44.36 5.66 11.05
C GLN A 676 44.87 6.35 9.78
N ARG A 677 45.00 7.68 9.84
CA ARG A 677 46.23 8.44 9.56
C ARG A 677 46.01 9.91 9.87
#